data_AF-A0AA47ICN4-F1
#
_entry.id   AF-A0AA47ICN4-F1
#
_cell.length_a   1.000
_cell.length_b   1.000
_cell.length_c   1.000
_cell.angle_alpha   90.00
_cell.angle_beta   90.00
_cell.angle_gamma   90.00
#
_symmetry.space_group_name_H-M   'P 1'
#
loop_
_entity.id
_entity.type
_entity.pdbx_description
1 polymer ?
#
loop_
_entity_poly.entity_id
_entity_poly.type
_entity_poly.pdbx_seq_one_letter_code
_entity_poly.pdbx_strand_id
1 'polypeptide(L)'
;MSPPIVSVSPALTALIERAVARVRHALPADQSWPGDDVDQRLEKVALASEFALDTLARQPALLQHLAQPDPPPLPLPLLDPAQPQAWPAQLRRYRSAESTRLVWRDVLDLDSVDDTLAGATRLAETCLQCGLQALEQQFRDRHGQVLAEDGSVQRLVVFGLGKLGGGELNFSSDVDLVYAYPQGGQSDGARPLAAEEYFARLGQQLAKLLDETTADGFSHRVDLRLRPFGTAGRVALSFTGMDHYFQREGRDWERYAWLKARAVAGDIAAGEAWLETLRPFVYRRYLDFTALDGLRDMKAAITAEVARHDRLDDIKRGPGGIREIEFLAQSLQLIRGGREPTLRERRLLPALRALVAAGQMDADNGDALIEAYRFLRRLENRLQMLRDAQTHALPQAALDRERIAVGLGYADWSALLQALAPQRARVAAEFAELLAPRVHATAPDALADYWRALPQGDAAPLAGIGLHDPAGAHQVLADFAQSSGVRALSDTAGARLDRVMPALLHAATRASQPDAAVRRMLGLLQATLRRTSYLALLDEQPSALARLVDVLSRSALLAERLAAHPLLLDELLDTRISGPLPDRAALHTACVDTLQIDDTEAALRELNERRLALSFRIALATLDGRQQPVDSTQQLAWLAEAVVQTVLQLARRELVAAHGQVPGGAFAIIGYGSLGGLELGFGSDLDLVFLYDHPREVEASDGKRPLEAGRWFARLAQKVMTLLGAETGAGRLYDIDVRLRPDGGKGALVSSLASYRDYQRDRAWTWEHQALVRARAVAGDAALCEAFVQVRRETLTRVRDPALLHEDVRKMRARMRAELDRSDAGRLDLKQGAGGLVDLEFLLQAGVLGQAAEHPAVLLACATPALIDALVQVQWLPAESAAPLHHAHATLVEAGLSCTLDRRPRLIAPTPAIAQATREIFGRARAQGLEFPLGKAGLAE
;
A
#
# COMPACT_ATOMS: atom_id res chain seq x y z
N MET A 1 -21.07 -15.84 42.31
CA MET A 1 -20.54 -15.49 43.64
C MET A 1 -20.87 -14.03 43.87
N SER A 2 -21.60 -13.69 44.93
CA SER A 2 -21.82 -12.29 45.31
C SER A 2 -20.45 -11.62 45.52
N PRO A 3 -20.22 -10.39 45.03
CA PRO A 3 -18.95 -9.72 45.24
C PRO A 3 -18.70 -9.57 46.75
N PRO A 4 -17.45 -9.65 47.22
CA PRO A 4 -17.14 -9.41 48.62
C PRO A 4 -17.63 -8.01 49.01
N ILE A 5 -18.25 -7.90 50.18
CA ILE A 5 -18.63 -6.59 50.74
C ILE A 5 -17.33 -5.82 50.97
N VAL A 6 -17.04 -4.86 50.10
CA VAL A 6 -15.83 -4.02 50.19
C VAL A 6 -16.00 -3.11 51.40
N SER A 7 -15.23 -3.37 52.45
CA SER A 7 -15.18 -2.55 53.66
C SER A 7 -14.50 -1.21 53.34
N VAL A 8 -15.28 -0.14 53.18
CA VAL A 8 -14.76 1.23 53.00
C VAL A 8 -14.28 1.82 54.32
N SER A 9 -13.20 2.61 54.28
CA SER A 9 -12.66 3.26 55.47
C SER A 9 -13.62 4.32 56.05
N PRO A 10 -13.51 4.63 57.37
CA PRO A 10 -14.28 5.72 57.97
C PRO A 10 -14.02 7.08 57.31
N ALA A 11 -12.79 7.31 56.85
CA ALA A 11 -12.43 8.56 56.16
C ALA A 11 -13.11 8.69 54.80
N LEU A 12 -13.22 7.58 54.05
CA LEU A 12 -13.94 7.54 52.77
C LEU A 12 -15.45 7.72 52.97
N THR A 13 -16.02 7.05 53.97
CA THR A 13 -17.44 7.19 54.33
C THR A 13 -17.78 8.66 54.65
N ALA A 14 -16.98 9.30 55.51
CA ALA A 14 -17.16 10.71 55.86
C ALA A 14 -16.95 11.67 54.69
N LEU A 15 -16.13 11.32 53.68
CA LEU A 15 -15.99 12.10 52.46
C LEU A 15 -17.27 12.01 51.61
N ILE A 16 -17.81 10.81 51.43
CA ILE A 16 -19.01 10.55 50.64
C ILE A 16 -20.22 11.27 51.26
N GLU A 17 -20.45 11.10 52.56
CA GLU A 17 -21.57 11.74 53.27
C GLU A 17 -21.54 13.27 53.13
N ARG A 18 -20.36 13.88 53.32
CA ARG A 18 -20.19 15.35 53.17
C ARG A 18 -20.44 15.80 51.74
N ALA A 19 -19.98 15.03 50.75
CA ALA A 19 -20.19 15.32 49.35
C ALA A 19 -21.68 15.30 48.96
N VAL A 20 -22.41 14.26 49.36
CA VAL A 20 -23.85 14.13 49.07
C VAL A 20 -24.64 15.22 49.80
N ALA A 21 -24.34 15.47 51.08
CA ALA A 21 -24.98 16.53 51.86
C ALA A 21 -24.80 17.92 51.23
N ARG A 22 -23.61 18.19 50.67
CA ARG A 22 -23.33 19.45 49.99
C ARG A 22 -24.16 19.64 48.72
N VAL A 23 -24.32 18.60 47.88
CA VAL A 23 -25.20 18.67 46.71
C VAL A 23 -26.65 18.90 47.14
N ARG A 24 -27.08 18.25 48.22
CA ARG A 24 -28.42 18.43 48.80
C ARG A 24 -28.66 19.84 49.32
N HIS A 25 -27.67 20.47 49.94
CA HIS A 25 -27.80 21.85 50.42
C HIS A 25 -27.80 22.89 49.28
N ALA A 26 -27.22 22.55 48.13
CA ALA A 26 -27.15 23.45 46.97
C ALA A 26 -28.43 23.47 46.12
N LEU A 27 -29.33 22.49 46.29
CA LEU A 27 -30.60 22.49 45.58
C LEU A 27 -31.49 23.66 46.04
N PRO A 28 -32.08 24.42 45.10
CA PRO A 28 -32.99 25.48 45.47
C PRO A 28 -34.29 24.90 46.06
N ALA A 29 -34.93 25.67 46.95
CA ALA A 29 -36.06 25.20 47.76
C ALA A 29 -37.32 24.81 46.95
N ASP A 30 -37.39 25.24 45.68
CA ASP A 30 -38.47 24.92 44.74
C ASP A 30 -38.20 23.65 43.90
N GLN A 31 -37.02 23.03 44.02
CA GLN A 31 -36.68 21.78 43.34
C GLN A 31 -36.75 20.59 44.30
N SER A 32 -37.54 19.58 43.94
CA SER A 32 -37.62 18.31 44.67
C SER A 32 -36.43 17.42 44.39
N TRP A 33 -36.02 16.63 45.38
CA TRP A 33 -35.03 15.57 45.19
C TRP A 33 -35.52 14.57 44.11
N PRO A 34 -34.73 14.23 43.09
CA PRO A 34 -35.25 13.52 41.90
C PRO A 34 -35.66 12.06 42.11
N GLY A 35 -35.35 11.46 43.27
CA GLY A 35 -35.73 10.08 43.63
C GLY A 35 -34.86 9.49 44.73
N ASP A 36 -35.28 8.37 45.31
CA ASP A 36 -34.60 7.72 46.44
C ASP A 36 -33.28 7.03 46.04
N ASP A 37 -33.10 6.67 44.77
CA ASP A 37 -31.89 6.01 44.26
C ASP A 37 -30.76 6.99 43.90
N VAL A 38 -31.06 8.29 43.86
CA VAL A 38 -30.09 9.35 43.51
C VAL A 38 -28.97 9.43 44.53
N ASP A 39 -29.24 9.15 45.81
CA ASP A 39 -28.21 9.12 46.84
C ASP A 39 -27.14 8.06 46.51
N GLN A 40 -27.56 6.83 46.18
CA GLN A 40 -26.65 5.74 45.80
C GLN A 40 -25.84 6.06 44.53
N ARG A 41 -26.46 6.76 43.56
CA ARG A 41 -25.75 7.23 42.35
C ARG A 41 -24.72 8.29 42.71
N LEU A 42 -25.06 9.24 43.57
CA LEU A 42 -24.14 10.28 44.05
C LEU A 42 -23.00 9.70 44.90
N GLU A 43 -23.22 8.62 45.64
CA GLU A 43 -22.15 7.90 46.35
C GLU A 43 -21.11 7.37 45.35
N LYS A 44 -21.55 6.74 44.25
CA LYS A 44 -20.66 6.29 43.15
C LYS A 44 -19.91 7.46 42.50
N VAL A 45 -20.59 8.59 42.28
CA VAL A 45 -19.95 9.82 41.77
C VAL A 45 -18.93 10.36 42.75
N ALA A 46 -19.22 10.35 44.06
CA ALA A 46 -18.33 10.85 45.10
C ALA A 46 -17.04 10.04 45.22
N LEU A 47 -17.11 8.73 44.99
CA LEU A 47 -15.91 7.89 44.86
C LEU A 47 -15.01 8.39 43.72
N ALA A 48 -15.58 8.74 42.57
CA ALA A 48 -14.82 9.00 41.36
C ALA A 48 -14.47 10.48 41.09
N SER A 49 -15.25 11.44 41.56
CA SER A 49 -15.11 12.84 41.14
C SER A 49 -15.59 13.86 42.16
N GLU A 50 -14.63 14.60 42.73
CA GLU A 50 -14.91 15.84 43.47
C GLU A 50 -15.37 16.95 42.51
N PHE A 51 -14.78 17.01 41.31
CA PHE A 51 -15.15 17.95 40.26
C PHE A 51 -16.65 17.89 39.88
N ALA A 52 -17.20 16.68 39.71
CA ALA A 52 -18.61 16.50 39.37
C ALA A 52 -19.54 17.01 40.48
N LEU A 53 -19.20 16.71 41.73
CA LEU A 53 -19.94 17.18 42.91
C LEU A 53 -19.86 18.71 43.04
N ASP A 54 -18.69 19.30 42.78
CA ASP A 54 -18.50 20.74 42.76
C ASP A 54 -19.33 21.43 41.69
N THR A 55 -19.45 20.79 40.53
CA THR A 55 -20.26 21.28 39.42
C THR A 55 -21.74 21.16 39.75
N LEU A 56 -22.19 20.05 40.32
CA LEU A 56 -23.57 19.88 40.79
C LEU A 56 -23.94 20.90 41.87
N ALA A 57 -23.03 21.22 42.79
CA ALA A 57 -23.28 22.25 43.79
C ALA A 57 -23.37 23.67 43.20
N ARG A 58 -22.63 23.96 42.12
CA ARG A 58 -22.69 25.27 41.41
C ARG A 58 -23.84 25.35 40.40
N GLN A 59 -24.28 24.21 39.86
CA GLN A 59 -25.31 24.09 38.83
C GLN A 59 -26.35 23.03 39.25
N PRO A 60 -27.14 23.29 40.32
CA PRO A 60 -28.00 22.28 40.94
C PRO A 60 -29.08 21.71 40.00
N ALA A 61 -29.54 22.51 39.03
CA ALA A 61 -30.50 22.07 38.01
C ALA A 61 -30.01 20.88 37.16
N LEU A 62 -28.68 20.65 37.07
CA LEU A 62 -28.13 19.49 36.36
C LEU A 62 -28.51 18.16 37.01
N LEU A 63 -28.74 18.13 38.32
CA LEU A 63 -29.03 16.87 39.01
C LEU A 63 -30.31 16.22 38.47
N GLN A 64 -31.34 17.02 38.21
CA GLN A 64 -32.61 16.52 37.67
C GLN A 64 -32.44 16.00 36.24
N HIS A 65 -31.56 16.62 35.45
CA HIS A 65 -31.20 16.14 34.12
C HIS A 65 -30.46 14.80 34.18
N LEU A 66 -29.47 14.68 35.06
CA LEU A 66 -28.64 13.48 35.22
C LEU A 66 -29.35 12.31 35.88
N ALA A 67 -30.37 12.57 36.71
CA ALA A 67 -31.14 11.52 37.38
C ALA A 67 -31.99 10.66 36.42
N GLN A 68 -32.15 11.08 35.17
CA GLN A 68 -32.78 10.25 34.13
C GLN A 68 -32.04 8.92 33.94
N PRO A 69 -32.73 7.83 33.52
CA PRO A 69 -32.09 6.52 33.32
C PRO A 69 -30.93 6.55 32.30
N ASP A 70 -31.07 7.35 31.25
CA ASP A 70 -30.07 7.54 30.21
C ASP A 70 -29.97 9.04 29.90
N PRO A 71 -29.12 9.80 30.61
CA PRO A 71 -29.12 11.26 30.52
C PRO A 71 -28.60 11.73 29.15
N PRO A 72 -29.44 12.41 28.35
CA PRO A 72 -29.05 12.86 27.02
C PRO A 72 -28.05 14.02 27.09
N PRO A 73 -27.36 14.36 25.98
CA PRO A 73 -26.54 15.57 25.93
C PRO A 73 -27.36 16.82 26.28
N LEU A 74 -26.73 17.77 26.95
CA LEU A 74 -27.26 19.08 27.30
C LEU A 74 -27.45 19.94 26.04
N PRO A 75 -28.40 20.89 26.05
CA PRO A 75 -28.56 21.83 24.97
C PRO A 75 -27.30 22.69 24.79
N LEU A 76 -26.99 22.99 23.52
CA LEU A 76 -25.84 23.83 23.18
C LEU A 76 -25.96 25.23 23.80
N PRO A 77 -24.85 25.83 24.25
CA PRO A 77 -24.88 27.18 24.78
C PRO A 77 -25.16 28.20 23.67
N LEU A 78 -26.12 29.09 23.89
CA LEU A 78 -26.39 30.21 22.99
C LEU A 78 -25.40 31.35 23.24
N LEU A 79 -24.39 31.49 22.39
CA LEU A 79 -23.44 32.59 22.43
C LEU A 79 -24.03 33.80 21.68
N ASP A 80 -24.84 34.59 22.38
CA ASP A 80 -25.55 35.75 21.80
C ASP A 80 -24.56 36.82 21.29
N PRO A 81 -24.58 37.18 20.00
CA PRO A 81 -23.78 38.28 19.42
C PRO A 81 -23.90 39.62 20.14
N ALA A 82 -25.04 39.88 20.80
CA ALA A 82 -25.26 41.11 21.56
C ALA A 82 -24.55 41.12 22.93
N GLN A 83 -24.08 39.97 23.43
CA GLN A 83 -23.49 39.82 24.77
C GLN A 83 -22.16 39.04 24.75
N PRO A 84 -21.13 39.47 24.00
CA PRO A 84 -19.87 38.75 23.87
C PRO A 84 -19.12 38.55 25.20
N GLN A 85 -19.34 39.42 26.18
CA GLN A 85 -18.81 39.31 27.53
C GLN A 85 -19.34 38.08 28.31
N ALA A 86 -20.48 37.52 27.92
CA ALA A 86 -21.08 36.36 28.57
C ALA A 86 -20.59 35.02 27.99
N TRP A 87 -20.03 35.03 26.78
CA TRP A 87 -19.60 33.80 26.10
C TRP A 87 -18.59 32.96 26.90
N PRO A 88 -17.58 33.55 27.56
CA PRO A 88 -16.64 32.76 28.35
C PRO A 88 -17.33 31.93 29.43
N ALA A 89 -18.24 32.54 30.19
CA ALA A 89 -18.96 31.88 31.28
C ALA A 89 -19.90 30.79 30.74
N GLN A 90 -20.62 31.06 29.65
CA GLN A 90 -21.54 30.10 29.03
C GLN A 90 -20.82 28.84 28.54
N LEU A 91 -19.68 28.99 27.83
CA LEU A 91 -18.89 27.84 27.36
C LEU A 91 -18.30 27.02 28.51
N ARG A 92 -17.83 27.66 29.58
CA ARG A 92 -17.23 26.99 30.76
C ARG A 92 -18.27 26.23 31.57
N ARG A 93 -19.45 26.81 31.76
CA ARG A 93 -20.59 26.15 32.41
C ARG A 93 -21.11 24.98 31.61
N TYR A 94 -21.22 25.11 30.29
CA TYR A 94 -21.57 24.02 29.40
C TYR A 94 -20.54 22.89 29.44
N ARG A 95 -19.24 23.22 29.29
CA ARG A 95 -18.16 22.22 29.35
C ARG A 95 -18.16 21.48 30.68
N SER A 96 -18.22 22.19 31.81
CA SER A 96 -18.23 21.53 33.12
C SER A 96 -19.46 20.65 33.34
N ALA A 97 -20.63 21.09 32.85
CA ALA A 97 -21.86 20.32 32.93
C ALA A 97 -21.81 19.03 32.08
N GLU A 98 -21.32 19.11 30.84
CA GLU A 98 -21.14 17.93 29.98
C GLU A 98 -20.04 17.00 30.51
N SER A 99 -18.92 17.53 31.01
CA SER A 99 -17.90 16.71 31.69
C SER A 99 -18.50 15.99 32.92
N THR A 100 -19.37 16.65 33.68
CA THR A 100 -20.10 16.03 34.80
C THR A 100 -21.03 14.92 34.31
N ARG A 101 -21.71 15.12 33.18
CA ARG A 101 -22.50 14.08 32.52
C ARG A 101 -21.65 12.88 32.09
N LEU A 102 -20.45 13.10 31.55
CA LEU A 102 -19.52 12.02 31.20
C LEU A 102 -19.09 11.23 32.45
N VAL A 103 -18.73 11.91 33.55
CA VAL A 103 -18.44 11.24 34.84
C VAL A 103 -19.63 10.39 35.28
N TRP A 104 -20.84 10.98 35.26
CA TRP A 104 -22.06 10.31 35.69
C TRP A 104 -22.32 9.01 34.91
N ARG A 105 -22.19 9.07 33.58
CA ARG A 105 -22.40 7.90 32.72
C ARG A 105 -21.31 6.84 32.89
N ASP A 106 -20.05 7.26 33.03
CA ASP A 106 -18.91 6.36 33.24
C ASP A 106 -18.99 5.62 34.60
N VAL A 107 -19.42 6.29 35.68
CA VAL A 107 -19.47 5.68 37.04
C VAL A 107 -20.70 4.81 37.28
N LEU A 108 -21.75 5.01 36.48
CA LEU A 108 -22.97 4.20 36.52
C LEU A 108 -22.98 3.10 35.47
N ASP A 109 -21.83 2.85 34.82
CA ASP A 109 -21.64 1.82 33.79
C ASP A 109 -22.61 1.96 32.60
N LEU A 110 -23.03 3.20 32.27
CA LEU A 110 -23.86 3.51 31.10
C LEU A 110 -23.03 3.65 29.82
N ASP A 111 -21.79 4.11 29.96
CA ASP A 111 -20.84 4.32 28.87
C ASP A 111 -19.61 3.43 29.10
N SER A 112 -19.12 2.80 28.04
CA SER A 112 -17.80 2.17 28.06
C SER A 112 -16.68 3.22 28.05
N VAL A 113 -15.43 2.81 28.31
CA VAL A 113 -14.29 3.74 28.18
C VAL A 113 -14.19 4.31 26.75
N ASP A 114 -14.53 3.54 25.72
CA ASP A 114 -14.53 3.97 24.33
C ASP A 114 -15.58 5.10 24.13
N ASP A 115 -16.75 4.97 24.74
CA ASP A 115 -17.82 5.97 24.70
C ASP A 115 -17.44 7.26 25.45
N THR A 116 -16.79 7.12 26.61
CA THR A 116 -16.26 8.25 27.39
C THR A 116 -15.22 9.05 26.60
N LEU A 117 -14.28 8.39 25.92
CA LEU A 117 -13.27 9.05 25.08
C LEU A 117 -13.91 9.76 23.87
N ALA A 118 -14.86 9.10 23.22
CA ALA A 118 -15.60 9.70 22.11
C ALA A 118 -16.47 10.89 22.58
N GLY A 119 -17.06 10.79 23.77
CA GLY A 119 -17.83 11.85 24.41
C GLY A 119 -16.99 13.07 24.75
N ALA A 120 -15.82 12.89 25.36
CA ALA A 120 -14.87 13.97 25.64
C ALA A 120 -14.40 14.66 24.36
N THR A 121 -14.15 13.89 23.29
CA THR A 121 -13.78 14.45 21.98
C THR A 121 -14.93 15.30 21.40
N ARG A 122 -16.16 14.77 21.38
CA ARG A 122 -17.34 15.52 20.89
C ARG A 122 -17.57 16.80 21.68
N LEU A 123 -17.34 16.77 23.00
CA LEU A 123 -17.45 17.96 23.84
C LEU A 123 -16.44 19.04 23.43
N ALA A 124 -15.18 18.67 23.21
CA ALA A 124 -14.15 19.60 22.73
C ALA A 124 -14.50 20.19 21.35
N GLU A 125 -14.91 19.36 20.39
CA GLU A 125 -15.35 19.78 19.06
C GLU A 125 -16.54 20.73 19.13
N THR A 126 -17.52 20.45 19.99
CA THR A 126 -18.69 21.29 20.17
C THR A 126 -18.31 22.66 20.73
N CYS A 127 -17.46 22.70 21.76
CA CYS A 127 -16.97 23.96 22.33
C CYS A 127 -16.15 24.77 21.31
N LEU A 128 -15.29 24.11 20.52
CA LEU A 128 -14.54 24.73 19.43
C LEU A 128 -15.48 25.33 18.37
N GLN A 129 -16.47 24.57 17.93
CA GLN A 129 -17.41 24.97 16.90
C GLN A 129 -18.29 26.15 17.37
N CYS A 130 -18.86 26.08 18.57
CA CYS A 130 -19.66 27.17 19.14
C CYS A 130 -18.82 28.45 19.29
N GLY A 131 -17.62 28.34 19.86
CA GLY A 131 -16.71 29.47 20.05
C GLY A 131 -16.28 30.10 18.71
N LEU A 132 -15.93 29.26 17.73
CA LEU A 132 -15.53 29.72 16.39
C LEU A 132 -16.70 30.40 15.66
N GLN A 133 -17.91 29.85 15.70
CA GLN A 133 -19.08 30.45 15.04
C GLN A 133 -19.40 31.84 15.60
N ALA A 134 -19.35 32.01 16.93
CA ALA A 134 -19.59 33.30 17.58
C ALA A 134 -18.53 34.34 17.17
N LEU A 135 -17.25 33.93 17.15
CA LEU A 135 -16.14 34.80 16.75
C LEU A 135 -16.14 35.10 15.24
N GLU A 136 -16.45 34.14 14.38
CA GLU A 136 -16.60 34.35 12.93
C GLU A 136 -17.69 35.39 12.65
N GLN A 137 -18.83 35.32 13.36
CA GLN A 137 -19.90 36.30 13.22
C GLN A 137 -19.44 37.70 13.67
N GLN A 138 -18.77 37.81 14.82
CA GLN A 138 -18.23 39.08 15.30
C GLN A 138 -17.21 39.69 14.33
N PHE A 139 -16.34 38.86 13.75
CA PHE A 139 -15.38 39.30 12.75
C PHE A 139 -16.06 39.70 11.46
N ARG A 140 -17.08 38.95 11.01
CA ARG A 140 -17.88 39.30 9.84
C ARG A 140 -18.55 40.67 9.98
N ASP A 141 -19.15 40.95 11.13
CA ASP A 141 -19.82 42.24 11.38
C ASP A 141 -18.84 43.42 11.39
N ARG A 142 -17.59 43.19 11.81
CA ARG A 142 -16.57 44.25 11.95
C ARG A 142 -15.68 44.44 10.71
N HIS A 143 -15.33 43.35 10.05
CA HIS A 143 -14.28 43.27 9.03
C HIS A 143 -14.78 42.69 7.70
N GLY A 144 -16.01 42.20 7.63
CA GLY A 144 -16.53 41.47 6.49
C GLY A 144 -16.02 40.03 6.41
N GLN A 145 -16.22 39.41 5.26
CA GLN A 145 -15.77 38.06 4.94
C GLN A 145 -14.50 38.10 4.09
N VAL A 146 -13.59 37.17 4.31
CA VAL A 146 -12.37 37.05 3.49
C VAL A 146 -12.75 36.47 2.13
N LEU A 147 -12.43 37.20 1.06
CA LEU A 147 -12.61 36.77 -0.32
C LEU A 147 -11.25 36.51 -0.96
N ALA A 148 -11.12 35.39 -1.66
CA ALA A 148 -10.00 35.12 -2.54
C ALA A 148 -10.13 35.90 -3.86
N GLU A 149 -9.10 35.86 -4.71
CA GLU A 149 -9.09 36.57 -6.00
C GLU A 149 -10.20 36.11 -6.96
N ASP A 150 -10.63 34.86 -6.86
CA ASP A 150 -11.73 34.28 -7.64
C ASP A 150 -13.12 34.60 -7.06
N GLY A 151 -13.19 35.39 -5.98
CA GLY A 151 -14.43 35.75 -5.29
C GLY A 151 -14.95 34.69 -4.33
N SER A 152 -14.26 33.56 -4.15
CA SER A 152 -14.66 32.52 -3.20
C SER A 152 -14.44 32.95 -1.75
N VAL A 153 -15.42 32.68 -0.89
CA VAL A 153 -15.36 32.99 0.54
C VAL A 153 -14.40 32.01 1.23
N GLN A 154 -13.41 32.56 1.92
CA GLN A 154 -12.47 31.80 2.73
C GLN A 154 -12.92 31.74 4.18
N ARG A 155 -12.76 30.57 4.81
CA ARG A 155 -13.06 30.35 6.22
C ARG A 155 -11.88 29.70 6.93
N LEU A 156 -11.85 29.84 8.26
CA LEU A 156 -10.84 29.19 9.07
C LEU A 156 -11.06 27.67 9.05
N VAL A 157 -9.97 26.92 8.97
CA VAL A 157 -9.93 25.48 9.21
C VAL A 157 -9.17 25.25 10.49
N VAL A 158 -9.79 24.52 11.42
CA VAL A 158 -9.14 24.10 12.67
C VAL A 158 -8.84 22.61 12.57
N PHE A 159 -7.57 22.26 12.53
CA PHE A 159 -7.12 20.87 12.63
C PHE A 159 -6.90 20.49 14.09
N GLY A 160 -7.51 19.38 14.51
CA GLY A 160 -7.17 18.69 15.74
C GLY A 160 -6.08 17.67 15.47
N LEU A 161 -5.01 17.71 16.26
CA LEU A 161 -3.93 16.72 16.24
C LEU A 161 -4.05 15.78 17.45
N GLY A 162 -3.12 14.81 17.54
CA GLY A 162 -3.01 13.94 18.69
C GLY A 162 -4.31 13.20 19.03
N LYS A 163 -4.75 13.28 20.28
CA LYS A 163 -5.96 12.58 20.76
C LYS A 163 -7.25 13.17 20.20
N LEU A 164 -7.30 14.50 20.00
CA LEU A 164 -8.46 15.17 19.43
C LEU A 164 -8.65 14.77 17.96
N GLY A 165 -7.56 14.80 17.19
CA GLY A 165 -7.56 14.35 15.79
C GLY A 165 -7.96 12.88 15.67
N GLY A 166 -7.40 12.04 16.55
CA GLY A 166 -7.72 10.62 16.67
C GLY A 166 -9.12 10.31 17.19
N GLY A 167 -9.91 11.29 17.66
CA GLY A 167 -11.25 11.05 18.19
C GLY A 167 -11.28 10.31 19.53
N GLU A 168 -10.22 10.43 20.32
CA GLU A 168 -9.97 9.64 21.53
C GLU A 168 -9.40 10.49 22.68
N LEU A 169 -9.92 11.72 22.82
CA LEU A 169 -9.57 12.63 23.91
C LEU A 169 -9.88 11.97 25.27
N ASN A 170 -8.93 12.03 26.21
CA ASN A 170 -9.21 11.63 27.59
C ASN A 170 -9.88 12.77 28.36
N PHE A 171 -10.33 12.50 29.58
CA PHE A 171 -11.23 13.40 30.33
C PHE A 171 -10.70 14.83 30.50
N SER A 172 -9.41 14.98 30.85
CA SER A 172 -8.71 16.25 31.03
C SER A 172 -7.44 16.28 30.18
N SER A 173 -7.60 16.51 28.87
CA SER A 173 -6.52 16.75 27.91
C SER A 173 -6.52 18.17 27.37
N ASP A 174 -5.33 18.59 26.94
CA ASP A 174 -5.16 19.74 26.06
C ASP A 174 -5.73 19.41 24.67
N VAL A 175 -6.20 20.44 23.96
CA VAL A 175 -6.54 20.36 22.55
C VAL A 175 -5.37 20.85 21.71
N ASP A 176 -4.72 19.92 21.02
CA ASP A 176 -3.62 20.21 20.09
C ASP A 176 -4.21 20.73 18.78
N LEU A 177 -4.06 22.03 18.49
CA LEU A 177 -4.71 22.68 17.35
C LEU A 177 -3.70 23.27 16.36
N VAL A 178 -4.03 23.20 15.08
CA VAL A 178 -3.37 23.94 14.00
C VAL A 178 -4.42 24.68 13.19
N TYR A 179 -4.20 25.96 12.95
CA TYR A 179 -5.12 26.78 12.17
C TYR A 179 -4.60 26.98 10.75
N ALA A 180 -5.50 26.82 9.79
CA ALA A 180 -5.21 27.02 8.38
C ALA A 180 -6.38 27.64 7.63
N TYR A 181 -6.16 28.01 6.37
CA TYR A 181 -7.22 28.48 5.47
C TYR A 181 -6.85 28.16 4.01
N PRO A 182 -7.83 28.01 3.10
CA PRO A 182 -7.53 27.47 1.77
C PRO A 182 -6.67 28.39 0.89
N GLN A 183 -7.09 29.64 0.74
CA GLN A 183 -6.42 30.61 -0.14
C GLN A 183 -6.17 31.96 0.53
N GLY A 184 -5.18 32.68 0.02
CA GLY A 184 -5.00 34.10 0.36
C GLY A 184 -6.19 34.96 -0.06
N GLY A 185 -6.19 36.22 0.34
CA GLY A 185 -7.30 37.13 0.05
C GLY A 185 -7.36 38.31 1.01
N GLN A 186 -8.46 39.05 0.95
CA GLN A 186 -8.73 40.19 1.82
C GLN A 186 -10.19 40.20 2.26
N SER A 187 -10.47 40.70 3.47
CA SER A 187 -11.84 40.85 3.95
C SER A 187 -12.55 42.06 3.33
N ASP A 188 -13.85 41.94 3.04
CA ASP A 188 -14.64 42.90 2.26
C ASP A 188 -15.36 43.99 3.07
N GLY A 189 -15.13 44.06 4.39
CA GLY A 189 -15.78 45.03 5.26
C GLY A 189 -15.08 46.39 5.32
N ALA A 190 -15.65 47.31 6.11
CA ALA A 190 -15.19 48.71 6.22
C ALA A 190 -13.73 48.86 6.75
N ARG A 191 -13.19 47.82 7.38
CA ARG A 191 -11.79 47.75 7.84
C ARG A 191 -11.17 46.45 7.31
N PRO A 192 -10.75 46.42 6.05
CA PRO A 192 -10.28 45.19 5.41
C PRO A 192 -9.00 44.69 6.07
N LEU A 193 -8.92 43.38 6.27
CA LEU A 193 -7.72 42.69 6.76
C LEU A 193 -7.29 41.67 5.72
N ALA A 194 -5.98 41.50 5.54
CA ALA A 194 -5.46 40.38 4.76
C ALA A 194 -5.86 39.05 5.43
N ALA A 195 -6.10 38.00 4.63
CA ALA A 195 -6.53 36.68 5.12
C ALA A 195 -5.66 36.17 6.28
N GLU A 196 -4.33 36.25 6.15
CA GLU A 196 -3.37 35.84 7.18
C GLU A 196 -3.62 36.56 8.52
N GLU A 197 -3.79 37.88 8.48
CA GLU A 197 -4.02 38.69 9.68
C GLU A 197 -5.42 38.46 10.27
N TYR A 198 -6.44 38.34 9.42
CA TYR A 198 -7.81 38.04 9.83
C TYR A 198 -7.87 36.71 10.59
N PHE A 199 -7.35 35.64 10.00
CA PHE A 199 -7.40 34.30 10.58
C PHE A 199 -6.44 34.12 11.76
N ALA A 200 -5.29 34.79 11.77
CA ALA A 200 -4.41 34.79 12.94
C ALA A 200 -5.09 35.44 14.17
N ARG A 201 -5.74 36.59 13.98
CA ARG A 201 -6.48 37.26 15.07
C ARG A 201 -7.69 36.46 15.53
N LEU A 202 -8.44 35.87 14.59
CA LEU A 202 -9.58 34.99 14.90
C LEU A 202 -9.12 33.77 15.71
N GLY A 203 -8.07 33.08 15.26
CA GLY A 203 -7.52 31.91 15.96
C GLY A 203 -6.95 32.22 17.34
N GLN A 204 -6.31 33.39 17.52
CA GLN A 204 -5.86 33.85 18.84
C GLN A 204 -7.03 34.11 19.80
N GLN A 205 -8.12 34.72 19.33
CA GLN A 205 -9.31 34.95 20.16
C GLN A 205 -10.03 33.65 20.49
N LEU A 206 -10.07 32.69 19.56
CA LEU A 206 -10.63 31.36 19.82
C LEU A 206 -9.82 30.63 20.90
N ALA A 207 -8.49 30.62 20.77
CA ALA A 207 -7.61 30.01 21.76
C ALA A 207 -7.84 30.63 23.15
N LYS A 208 -7.89 31.96 23.23
CA LYS A 208 -8.17 32.68 24.48
C LYS A 208 -9.54 32.35 25.06
N LEU A 209 -10.59 32.32 24.23
CA LEU A 209 -11.98 32.05 24.66
C LEU A 209 -12.09 30.69 25.36
N LEU A 210 -11.33 29.70 24.89
CA LEU A 210 -11.33 28.33 25.42
C LEU A 210 -10.40 28.16 26.64
N ASP A 211 -9.18 28.71 26.58
CA ASP A 211 -8.08 28.42 27.52
C ASP A 211 -8.10 29.31 28.79
N GLU A 212 -8.54 30.56 28.69
CA GLU A 212 -8.48 31.52 29.80
C GLU A 212 -9.21 31.00 31.05
N THR A 213 -8.55 30.99 32.20
CA THR A 213 -9.20 30.53 33.45
C THR A 213 -9.93 31.70 34.11
N THR A 214 -11.22 31.52 34.37
CA THR A 214 -12.13 32.50 35.00
C THR A 214 -12.72 31.94 36.30
N ALA A 215 -13.65 32.66 36.95
CA ALA A 215 -14.38 32.14 38.11
C ALA A 215 -15.19 30.86 37.80
N ASP A 216 -15.63 30.70 36.54
CA ASP A 216 -16.32 29.50 36.06
C ASP A 216 -15.35 28.38 35.61
N GLY A 217 -14.03 28.59 35.74
CA GLY A 217 -12.98 27.68 35.27
C GLY A 217 -12.52 27.98 33.85
N PHE A 218 -12.21 26.93 33.07
CA PHE A 218 -11.78 26.98 31.67
C PHE A 218 -12.63 26.03 30.82
N SER A 219 -12.63 26.20 29.49
CA SER A 219 -13.28 25.23 28.59
C SER A 219 -12.31 24.11 28.25
N HIS A 220 -11.24 24.43 27.53
CA HIS A 220 -10.21 23.48 27.13
C HIS A 220 -8.87 24.21 27.06
N ARG A 221 -7.80 23.55 27.51
CA ARG A 221 -6.44 24.07 27.37
C ARG A 221 -6.01 23.94 25.92
N VAL A 222 -5.53 25.00 25.30
CA VAL A 222 -5.22 25.03 23.87
C VAL A 222 -3.71 24.99 23.63
N ASP A 223 -3.22 23.99 22.90
CA ASP A 223 -1.82 23.90 22.49
C ASP A 223 -1.68 24.16 20.98
N LEU A 224 -0.96 25.21 20.61
CA LEU A 224 -0.67 25.60 19.23
C LEU A 224 0.77 25.27 18.80
N ARG A 225 1.57 24.58 19.62
CA ARG A 225 3.02 24.40 19.38
C ARG A 225 3.35 23.44 18.25
N LEU A 226 2.41 22.58 17.84
CA LEU A 226 2.58 21.60 16.76
C LEU A 226 2.34 22.19 15.35
N ARG A 227 2.05 23.48 15.24
CA ARG A 227 1.91 24.17 13.94
C ARG A 227 3.28 24.30 13.24
N PRO A 228 3.31 24.47 11.90
CA PRO A 228 4.55 24.73 11.17
C PRO A 228 5.40 25.86 11.78
N PHE A 229 6.72 25.63 11.88
CA PHE A 229 7.68 26.50 12.56
C PHE A 229 7.47 26.67 14.08
N GLY A 230 6.59 25.88 14.70
CA GLY A 230 6.33 25.87 16.13
C GLY A 230 5.92 27.22 16.69
N THR A 231 6.46 27.61 17.84
CA THR A 231 6.14 28.88 18.51
C THR A 231 6.58 30.12 17.72
N ALA A 232 7.61 29.99 16.88
CA ALA A 232 8.08 31.06 15.98
C ALA A 232 7.21 31.23 14.73
N GLY A 233 6.39 30.22 14.42
CA GLY A 233 5.49 30.21 13.28
C GLY A 233 4.26 31.10 13.45
N ARG A 234 3.68 31.46 12.30
CA ARG A 234 2.38 32.14 12.24
C ARG A 234 1.29 31.29 12.90
N VAL A 235 0.29 31.96 13.48
CA VAL A 235 -0.82 31.28 14.16
C VAL A 235 -1.73 30.55 13.16
N ALA A 236 -1.93 31.13 11.97
CA ALA A 236 -2.67 30.53 10.88
C ALA A 236 -1.87 30.63 9.56
N LEU A 237 -1.92 29.59 8.73
CA LEU A 237 -1.22 29.51 7.45
C LEU A 237 -2.18 29.16 6.30
N SER A 238 -1.90 29.63 5.09
CA SER A 238 -2.62 29.13 3.91
C SER A 238 -2.23 27.68 3.61
N PHE A 239 -3.10 26.92 2.93
CA PHE A 239 -2.77 25.55 2.49
C PHE A 239 -1.51 25.53 1.62
N THR A 240 -1.35 26.50 0.71
CA THR A 240 -0.11 26.65 -0.07
C THR A 240 1.13 26.84 0.81
N GLY A 241 1.00 27.62 1.90
CA GLY A 241 2.08 27.81 2.86
C GLY A 241 2.40 26.53 3.64
N MET A 242 1.37 25.75 4.00
CA MET A 242 1.56 24.44 4.64
C MET A 242 2.23 23.44 3.70
N ASP A 243 1.82 23.38 2.43
CA ASP A 243 2.42 22.49 1.43
C ASP A 243 3.91 22.79 1.23
N HIS A 244 4.27 24.06 1.10
CA HIS A 244 5.68 24.48 0.95
C HIS A 244 6.52 24.08 2.16
N TYR A 245 5.98 24.23 3.38
CA TYR A 245 6.64 23.83 4.60
C TYR A 245 6.89 22.32 4.65
N PHE A 246 5.86 21.49 4.48
CA PHE A 246 6.01 20.03 4.60
C PHE A 246 6.89 19.44 3.50
N GLN A 247 6.91 20.03 2.30
CA GLN A 247 7.78 19.60 1.22
C GLN A 247 9.26 19.89 1.47
N ARG A 248 9.59 20.97 2.21
CA ARG A 248 10.97 21.46 2.36
C ARG A 248 11.57 21.21 3.73
N GLU A 249 10.79 21.42 4.78
CA GLU A 249 11.24 21.46 6.18
C GLU A 249 10.66 20.32 7.02
N GLY A 250 9.65 19.60 6.50
CA GLY A 250 8.87 18.62 7.25
C GLY A 250 9.70 17.45 7.79
N ARG A 251 9.67 17.27 9.11
CA ARG A 251 10.47 16.29 9.87
C ARG A 251 9.72 15.00 10.17
N ASP A 252 10.47 13.96 10.54
CA ASP A 252 9.92 12.62 10.83
C ASP A 252 8.90 12.62 11.98
N TRP A 253 9.17 13.38 13.05
CA TRP A 253 8.23 13.51 14.17
C TRP A 253 6.94 14.26 13.79
N GLU A 254 6.98 15.14 12.78
CA GLU A 254 5.78 15.84 12.29
C GLU A 254 4.88 14.86 11.54
N ARG A 255 5.43 13.88 10.83
CA ARG A 255 4.62 12.79 10.25
C ARG A 255 3.87 12.02 11.32
N TYR A 256 4.55 11.72 12.43
CA TYR A 256 3.94 11.09 13.59
C TYR A 256 2.80 11.93 14.18
N ALA A 257 3.00 13.25 14.31
CA ALA A 257 1.95 14.15 14.82
C ALA A 257 0.74 14.27 13.86
N TRP A 258 0.99 14.38 12.55
CA TRP A 258 -0.03 14.57 11.52
C TRP A 258 -0.76 13.28 11.13
N LEU A 259 -0.28 12.11 11.56
CA LEU A 259 -0.94 10.81 11.34
C LEU A 259 -2.40 10.81 11.81
N LYS A 260 -2.67 11.47 12.95
CA LYS A 260 -4.01 11.56 13.55
C LYS A 260 -4.77 12.83 13.15
N ALA A 261 -4.21 13.68 12.31
CA ALA A 261 -4.82 14.97 11.99
C ALA A 261 -6.23 14.82 11.42
N ARG A 262 -7.14 15.70 11.86
CA ARG A 262 -8.53 15.78 11.38
C ARG A 262 -9.00 17.23 11.44
N ALA A 263 -9.82 17.67 10.49
CA ALA A 263 -10.50 18.95 10.61
C ALA A 263 -11.63 18.81 11.66
N VAL A 264 -11.62 19.68 12.69
CA VAL A 264 -12.50 19.58 13.86
C VAL A 264 -13.43 20.78 14.06
N ALA A 265 -13.12 21.93 13.47
CA ALA A 265 -14.03 23.07 13.43
C ALA A 265 -13.76 23.94 12.18
N GLY A 266 -14.73 24.78 11.82
CA GLY A 266 -14.61 25.71 10.70
C GLY A 266 -15.02 25.08 9.36
N ASP A 267 -14.19 25.23 8.32
CA ASP A 267 -14.41 24.56 7.02
C ASP A 267 -13.82 23.14 7.01
N ILE A 268 -14.61 22.20 7.53
CA ILE A 268 -14.24 20.79 7.62
C ILE A 268 -13.97 20.18 6.24
N ALA A 269 -14.79 20.52 5.25
CA ALA A 269 -14.70 19.94 3.91
C ALA A 269 -13.38 20.33 3.24
N ALA A 270 -12.99 21.61 3.31
CA ALA A 270 -11.71 22.07 2.79
C ALA A 270 -10.52 21.44 3.53
N GLY A 271 -10.61 21.32 4.86
CA GLY A 271 -9.57 20.70 5.68
C GLY A 271 -9.34 19.22 5.37
N GLU A 272 -10.41 18.42 5.28
CA GLU A 272 -10.29 17.00 4.94
C GLU A 272 -9.78 16.79 3.51
N ALA A 273 -10.21 17.61 2.55
CA ALA A 273 -9.68 17.56 1.19
C ALA A 273 -8.17 17.86 1.14
N TRP A 274 -7.67 18.80 1.94
CA TRP A 274 -6.24 19.08 2.03
C TRP A 274 -5.45 17.99 2.78
N LEU A 275 -6.05 17.35 3.79
CA LEU A 275 -5.41 16.19 4.43
C LEU A 275 -5.19 15.03 3.45
N GLU A 276 -6.06 14.85 2.46
CA GLU A 276 -5.83 13.90 1.37
C GLU A 276 -4.58 14.23 0.55
N THR A 277 -4.32 15.51 0.26
CA THR A 277 -3.12 15.95 -0.46
C THR A 277 -1.86 15.85 0.40
N LEU A 278 -1.98 15.92 1.73
CA LEU A 278 -0.88 15.73 2.69
C LEU A 278 -0.49 14.26 2.89
N ARG A 279 -1.35 13.29 2.52
CA ARG A 279 -1.10 11.85 2.74
C ARG A 279 0.29 11.38 2.30
N PRO A 280 0.87 11.79 1.15
CA PRO A 280 2.21 11.36 0.74
C PRO A 280 3.33 11.84 1.68
N PHE A 281 3.13 12.95 2.39
CA PHE A 281 4.07 13.42 3.42
C PHE A 281 4.03 12.51 4.66
N VAL A 282 2.84 12.14 5.13
CA VAL A 282 2.63 11.28 6.32
C VAL A 282 2.98 9.83 6.01
N TYR A 283 2.40 9.27 4.95
CA TYR A 283 2.50 7.87 4.55
C TYR A 283 3.33 7.74 3.28
N ARG A 284 4.64 7.56 3.47
CA ARG A 284 5.59 7.42 2.36
C ARG A 284 5.31 6.18 1.54
N ARG A 285 5.16 6.36 0.23
CA ARG A 285 4.84 5.29 -0.73
C ARG A 285 5.93 4.21 -0.80
N TYR A 286 7.20 4.60 -0.69
CA TYR A 286 8.33 3.69 -0.65
C TYR A 286 8.86 3.58 0.77
N LEU A 287 9.32 2.38 1.16
CA LEU A 287 9.95 2.16 2.45
C LEU A 287 11.24 2.96 2.54
N ASP A 288 11.19 4.10 3.21
CA ASP A 288 12.38 4.86 3.51
C ASP A 288 12.97 4.38 4.83
N PHE A 289 13.97 3.52 4.75
CA PHE A 289 14.68 3.01 5.92
C PHE A 289 15.44 4.10 6.67
N THR A 290 15.65 5.30 6.10
CA THR A 290 16.15 6.43 6.91
C THR A 290 15.06 7.01 7.82
N ALA A 291 13.77 6.85 7.49
CA ALA A 291 12.70 7.19 8.43
C ALA A 291 12.62 6.23 9.63
N LEU A 292 13.15 5.00 9.50
CA LEU A 292 13.30 4.11 10.66
C LEU A 292 14.29 4.66 11.66
N ASP A 293 15.32 5.40 11.22
CA ASP A 293 16.23 6.08 12.14
C ASP A 293 15.49 7.13 12.96
N GLY A 294 14.66 7.96 12.31
CA GLY A 294 13.79 8.90 13.02
C GLY A 294 12.85 8.21 14.01
N LEU A 295 12.26 7.07 13.65
CA LEU A 295 11.46 6.26 14.59
C LEU A 295 12.32 5.70 15.73
N ARG A 296 13.56 5.25 15.47
CA ARG A 296 14.47 4.76 16.52
C ARG A 296 14.94 5.84 17.46
N ASP A 297 15.23 7.02 16.95
CA ASP A 297 15.58 8.19 17.76
C ASP A 297 14.41 8.55 18.68
N MET A 298 13.17 8.53 18.14
CA MET A 298 11.97 8.72 18.96
C MET A 298 11.77 7.59 19.99
N LYS A 299 11.99 6.32 19.61
CA LYS A 299 11.93 5.17 20.53
C LYS A 299 12.97 5.33 21.64
N ALA A 300 14.21 5.65 21.30
CA ALA A 300 15.32 5.84 22.23
C ALA A 300 15.05 7.00 23.18
N ALA A 301 14.47 8.11 22.69
CA ALA A 301 14.05 9.22 23.52
C ALA A 301 12.96 8.81 24.52
N ILE A 302 11.97 8.01 24.09
CA ILE A 302 10.94 7.44 24.97
C ILE A 302 11.60 6.54 26.04
N THR A 303 12.45 5.60 25.64
CA THR A 303 13.15 4.69 26.56
C THR A 303 14.03 5.44 27.57
N ALA A 304 14.77 6.45 27.12
CA ALA A 304 15.62 7.27 27.98
C ALA A 304 14.78 8.11 28.97
N GLU A 305 13.61 8.58 28.55
CA GLU A 305 12.67 9.30 29.41
C GLU A 305 12.03 8.37 30.46
N VAL A 306 11.75 7.12 30.10
CA VAL A 306 11.24 6.06 31.01
C VAL A 306 12.29 5.63 32.04
N ALA A 307 13.57 5.56 31.66
CA ALA A 307 14.67 5.14 32.54
C ALA A 307 14.97 6.13 33.68
N ARG A 308 14.47 7.37 33.58
CA ARG A 308 14.50 8.32 34.70
C ARG A 308 13.51 7.82 35.77
N HIS A 309 14.03 7.51 36.96
CA HIS A 309 13.31 6.80 38.02
C HIS A 309 12.12 7.58 38.63
N ASP A 310 11.85 8.80 38.19
CA ASP A 310 10.77 9.68 38.63
C ASP A 310 9.39 9.32 38.03
N ARG A 311 9.30 8.30 37.15
CA ARG A 311 8.09 8.02 36.35
C ARG A 311 7.55 6.59 36.40
N LEU A 312 8.01 5.78 37.36
CA LEU A 312 7.50 4.41 37.51
C LEU A 312 5.98 4.38 37.78
N ASP A 313 5.49 5.37 38.51
CA ASP A 313 4.07 5.54 38.84
C ASP A 313 3.26 6.33 37.78
N ASP A 314 3.82 6.61 36.59
CA ASP A 314 3.10 7.28 35.49
C ASP A 314 2.52 6.23 34.51
N ILE A 315 1.20 6.17 34.39
CA ILE A 315 0.51 5.17 33.54
C ILE A 315 0.58 5.46 32.03
N LYS A 316 0.99 6.68 31.65
CA LYS A 316 1.11 7.08 30.25
C LYS A 316 2.56 7.03 29.79
N ARG A 317 3.47 7.53 30.60
CA ARG A 317 4.89 7.75 30.27
C ARG A 317 5.85 6.80 30.96
N GLY A 318 5.40 6.01 31.94
CA GLY A 318 6.22 4.96 32.54
C GLY A 318 6.28 3.70 31.68
N PRO A 319 7.06 2.68 32.08
CA PRO A 319 7.21 1.43 31.32
C PRO A 319 5.86 0.76 31.06
N GLY A 320 5.62 0.29 29.84
CA GLY A 320 4.35 -0.37 29.50
C GLY A 320 3.15 0.56 29.50
N GLY A 321 3.38 1.88 29.42
CA GLY A 321 2.35 2.90 29.49
C GLY A 321 1.65 3.14 28.15
N ILE A 322 0.62 4.00 28.20
CA ILE A 322 -0.22 4.29 27.02
C ILE A 322 0.59 4.83 25.82
N ARG A 323 1.64 5.63 26.09
CA ARG A 323 2.49 6.20 25.02
C ARG A 323 3.23 5.11 24.24
N GLU A 324 3.62 4.01 24.87
CA GLU A 324 4.30 2.90 24.19
C GLU A 324 3.34 2.19 23.23
N ILE A 325 2.08 1.99 23.62
CA ILE A 325 1.02 1.43 22.73
C ILE A 325 0.78 2.38 21.54
N GLU A 326 0.60 3.67 21.81
CA GLU A 326 0.41 4.70 20.79
C GLU A 326 1.58 4.70 19.79
N PHE A 327 2.80 4.64 20.30
CA PHE A 327 4.02 4.65 19.50
C PHE A 327 4.17 3.38 18.65
N LEU A 328 3.84 2.23 19.21
CA LEU A 328 3.92 0.95 18.53
C LEU A 328 3.00 0.91 17.31
N ALA A 329 1.72 1.21 17.51
CA ALA A 329 0.74 1.21 16.41
C ALA A 329 1.13 2.24 15.34
N GLN A 330 1.43 3.49 15.73
CA GLN A 330 1.73 4.57 14.79
C GLN A 330 3.04 4.35 14.04
N SER A 331 4.04 3.73 14.67
CA SER A 331 5.28 3.36 13.98
C SER A 331 4.99 2.37 12.85
N LEU A 332 4.20 1.33 13.10
CA LEU A 332 3.81 0.36 12.07
C LEU A 332 2.97 1.01 10.95
N GLN A 333 2.07 1.93 11.31
CA GLN A 333 1.29 2.72 10.33
C GLN A 333 2.18 3.60 9.46
N LEU A 334 3.20 4.27 10.02
CA LEU A 334 4.14 5.08 9.25
C LEU A 334 5.01 4.23 8.31
N ILE A 335 5.37 3.02 8.74
CA ILE A 335 6.19 2.08 7.95
C ILE A 335 5.40 1.46 6.79
N ARG A 336 4.11 1.13 7.01
CA ARG A 336 3.31 0.32 6.07
C ARG A 336 2.16 1.07 5.39
N GLY A 337 1.64 2.11 6.01
CA GLY A 337 0.46 2.85 5.55
C GLY A 337 0.61 3.48 4.17
N GLY A 338 1.84 3.70 3.69
CA GLY A 338 2.08 4.13 2.31
C GLY A 338 1.60 3.13 1.25
N ARG A 339 1.83 1.83 1.48
CA ARG A 339 1.45 0.72 0.59
C ARG A 339 0.13 0.06 0.95
N GLU A 340 -0.29 0.17 2.22
CA GLU A 340 -1.48 -0.47 2.76
C GLU A 340 -2.47 0.61 3.27
N PRO A 341 -3.37 1.13 2.41
CA PRO A 341 -4.28 2.21 2.78
C PRO A 341 -5.21 1.89 3.97
N THR A 342 -5.52 0.62 4.19
CA THR A 342 -6.31 0.14 5.33
C THR A 342 -5.64 0.42 6.67
N LEU A 343 -4.33 0.64 6.71
CA LEU A 343 -3.58 0.98 7.92
C LEU A 343 -3.61 2.48 8.25
N ARG A 344 -4.27 3.32 7.46
CA ARG A 344 -4.30 4.79 7.65
C ARG A 344 -5.38 5.25 8.64
N GLU A 345 -5.80 4.35 9.53
CA GLU A 345 -6.78 4.61 10.57
C GLU A 345 -6.27 5.66 11.58
N ARG A 346 -7.07 6.69 11.86
CA ARG A 346 -6.67 7.77 12.80
C ARG A 346 -6.82 7.34 14.26
N ARG A 347 -7.83 6.50 14.56
CA ARG A 347 -8.15 5.99 15.90
C ARG A 347 -7.24 4.81 16.24
N LEU A 348 -6.72 4.76 17.48
CA LEU A 348 -5.78 3.71 17.87
C LEU A 348 -6.37 2.28 17.81
N LEU A 349 -7.57 2.06 18.34
CA LEU A 349 -8.17 0.72 18.39
C LEU A 349 -8.48 0.15 17.00
N PRO A 350 -9.13 0.89 16.06
CA PRO A 350 -9.22 0.49 14.66
C PRO A 350 -7.86 0.24 14.00
N ALA A 351 -6.85 1.07 14.28
CA ALA A 351 -5.50 0.87 13.74
C ALA A 351 -4.88 -0.46 14.20
N LEU A 352 -4.99 -0.82 15.49
CA LEU A 352 -4.51 -2.11 16.00
C LEU A 352 -5.21 -3.29 15.30
N ARG A 353 -6.53 -3.22 15.12
CA ARG A 353 -7.27 -4.27 14.39
C ARG A 353 -6.86 -4.35 12.92
N ALA A 354 -6.64 -3.21 12.27
CA ALA A 354 -6.16 -3.16 10.89
C ALA A 354 -4.75 -3.77 10.76
N LEU A 355 -3.87 -3.53 11.74
CA LEU A 355 -2.53 -4.14 11.80
C LEU A 355 -2.59 -5.67 11.92
N VAL A 356 -3.50 -6.20 12.75
CA VAL A 356 -3.75 -7.66 12.85
C VAL A 356 -4.31 -8.20 11.53
N ALA A 357 -5.35 -7.56 10.97
CA ALA A 357 -5.98 -8.01 9.73
C ALA A 357 -5.00 -8.01 8.52
N ALA A 358 -4.02 -7.09 8.52
CA ALA A 358 -2.97 -7.01 7.52
C ALA A 358 -1.79 -7.97 7.77
N GLY A 359 -1.80 -8.72 8.88
CA GLY A 359 -0.70 -9.64 9.25
C GLY A 359 0.59 -8.91 9.68
N GLN A 360 0.50 -7.65 10.08
CA GLN A 360 1.64 -6.86 10.60
C GLN A 360 1.85 -7.07 12.10
N MET A 361 0.89 -7.69 12.77
CA MET A 361 0.89 -8.01 14.20
C MET A 361 0.16 -9.33 14.42
N ASP A 362 0.65 -10.14 15.35
CA ASP A 362 -0.02 -11.37 15.76
C ASP A 362 -1.38 -11.06 16.44
N ALA A 363 -2.38 -11.93 16.24
CA ALA A 363 -3.72 -11.71 16.78
C ALA A 363 -3.74 -11.66 18.31
N ASP A 364 -2.98 -12.54 18.98
CA ASP A 364 -2.93 -12.59 20.44
C ASP A 364 -2.28 -11.32 21.01
N ASN A 365 -1.21 -10.84 20.36
CA ASN A 365 -0.55 -9.58 20.75
C ASN A 365 -1.48 -8.38 20.51
N GLY A 366 -2.21 -8.36 19.40
CA GLY A 366 -3.17 -7.30 19.08
C GLY A 366 -4.30 -7.20 20.10
N ASP A 367 -4.91 -8.33 20.45
CA ASP A 367 -5.98 -8.37 21.46
C ASP A 367 -5.47 -7.96 22.85
N ALA A 368 -4.26 -8.40 23.21
CA ALA A 368 -3.62 -8.01 24.47
C ALA A 368 -3.35 -6.48 24.55
N LEU A 369 -2.89 -5.86 23.47
CA LEU A 369 -2.67 -4.40 23.42
C LEU A 369 -3.98 -3.61 23.48
N ILE A 370 -5.06 -4.12 22.86
CA ILE A 370 -6.40 -3.52 22.95
C ILE A 370 -6.92 -3.56 24.39
N GLU A 371 -6.78 -4.71 25.07
CA GLU A 371 -7.14 -4.87 26.47
C GLU A 371 -6.36 -3.92 27.38
N ALA A 372 -5.03 -3.89 27.23
CA ALA A 372 -4.15 -3.01 27.99
C ALA A 372 -4.48 -1.53 27.76
N TYR A 373 -4.75 -1.11 26.52
CA TYR A 373 -5.11 0.27 26.22
C TYR A 373 -6.40 0.69 26.92
N ARG A 374 -7.46 -0.14 26.86
CA ARG A 374 -8.73 0.14 27.53
C ARG A 374 -8.57 0.20 29.04
N PHE A 375 -7.80 -0.72 29.62
CA PHE A 375 -7.50 -0.72 31.05
C PHE A 375 -6.81 0.59 31.47
N LEU A 376 -5.73 0.94 30.78
CA LEU A 376 -4.93 2.13 31.10
C LEU A 376 -5.72 3.41 30.88
N ARG A 377 -6.55 3.51 29.84
CA ARG A 377 -7.43 4.66 29.60
C ARG A 377 -8.53 4.79 30.64
N ARG A 378 -9.11 3.68 31.10
CA ARG A 378 -10.11 3.70 32.19
C ARG A 378 -9.47 4.22 33.47
N LEU A 379 -8.28 3.71 33.82
CA LEU A 379 -7.54 4.19 34.98
C LEU A 379 -7.14 5.67 34.84
N GLU A 380 -6.65 6.08 33.67
CA GLU A 380 -6.31 7.48 33.37
C GLU A 380 -7.51 8.41 33.55
N ASN A 381 -8.65 8.06 32.95
CA ASN A 381 -9.87 8.83 33.12
C ASN A 381 -10.27 8.94 34.59
N ARG A 382 -10.20 7.86 35.39
CA ARG A 382 -10.51 7.94 36.82
C ARG A 382 -9.54 8.82 37.62
N LEU A 383 -8.26 8.81 37.29
CA LEU A 383 -7.28 9.72 37.90
C LEU A 383 -7.61 11.19 37.59
N GLN A 384 -7.98 11.47 36.35
CA GLN A 384 -8.28 12.82 35.88
C GLN A 384 -9.64 13.34 36.40
N MET A 385 -10.67 12.49 36.39
CA MET A 385 -12.02 12.80 36.82
C MET A 385 -12.11 13.21 38.29
N LEU A 386 -11.19 12.76 39.14
CA LEU A 386 -11.16 13.13 40.56
C LEU A 386 -11.28 14.65 40.76
N ARG A 387 -10.50 15.43 40.01
CA ARG A 387 -10.39 16.89 40.19
C ARG A 387 -10.31 17.67 38.87
N ASP A 388 -10.67 17.04 37.74
CA ASP A 388 -10.46 17.61 36.40
C ASP A 388 -9.01 18.06 36.18
N ALA A 389 -8.08 17.17 36.52
CA ALA A 389 -6.65 17.43 36.52
C ALA A 389 -5.95 16.64 35.42
N GLN A 390 -4.99 17.26 34.73
CA GLN A 390 -4.14 16.60 33.73
C GLN A 390 -3.03 15.82 34.43
N THR A 391 -3.41 14.76 35.14
CA THR A 391 -2.49 13.86 35.82
C THR A 391 -2.41 12.52 35.08
N HIS A 392 -1.20 11.96 35.08
CA HIS A 392 -0.91 10.59 34.65
C HIS A 392 -0.25 9.78 35.77
N ALA A 393 0.06 10.40 36.90
CA ALA A 393 0.68 9.74 38.03
C ALA A 393 -0.37 9.08 38.92
N LEU A 394 -0.07 7.86 39.39
CA LEU A 394 -0.83 7.21 40.45
C LEU A 394 -0.76 8.06 41.73
N PRO A 395 -1.86 8.20 42.49
CA PRO A 395 -1.88 9.06 43.66
C PRO A 395 -1.04 8.49 44.79
N GLN A 396 -0.50 9.39 45.62
CA GLN A 396 0.24 9.04 46.83
C GLN A 396 -0.65 9.02 48.07
N ALA A 397 -1.69 9.85 48.11
CA ALA A 397 -2.62 9.93 49.24
C ALA A 397 -3.44 8.64 49.38
N ALA A 398 -3.48 8.07 50.59
CA ALA A 398 -4.18 6.81 50.86
C ALA A 398 -5.68 6.87 50.52
N LEU A 399 -6.33 8.01 50.78
CA LEU A 399 -7.74 8.20 50.48
C LEU A 399 -8.03 8.22 48.97
N ASP A 400 -7.18 8.86 48.17
CA ASP A 400 -7.34 8.88 46.71
C ASP A 400 -7.09 7.48 46.10
N ARG A 401 -6.12 6.72 46.65
CA ARG A 401 -5.89 5.31 46.28
C ARG A 401 -7.12 4.44 46.53
N GLU A 402 -7.70 4.56 47.72
CA GLU A 402 -8.90 3.83 48.10
C GLU A 402 -10.08 4.19 47.19
N ARG A 403 -10.31 5.49 46.95
CA ARG A 403 -11.35 6.01 46.05
C ARG A 403 -11.27 5.40 44.64
N ILE A 404 -10.08 5.39 44.04
CA ILE A 404 -9.89 4.86 42.69
C ILE A 404 -10.06 3.36 42.66
N ALA A 405 -9.46 2.63 43.61
CA ALA A 405 -9.57 1.17 43.65
C ALA A 405 -11.02 0.72 43.79
N VAL A 406 -11.72 1.23 44.80
CA VAL A 406 -13.13 0.89 45.06
C VAL A 406 -14.01 1.37 43.91
N GLY A 407 -13.79 2.59 43.40
CA GLY A 407 -14.56 3.15 42.28
C GLY A 407 -14.38 2.41 40.95
N LEU A 408 -13.29 1.66 40.79
CA LEU A 408 -13.04 0.76 39.65
C LEU A 408 -13.51 -0.69 39.90
N GLY A 409 -14.07 -0.97 41.09
CA GLY A 409 -14.56 -2.30 41.47
C GLY A 409 -13.49 -3.24 42.04
N TYR A 410 -12.32 -2.73 42.43
CA TYR A 410 -11.29 -3.51 43.13
C TYR A 410 -11.50 -3.48 44.64
N ALA A 411 -11.09 -4.55 45.34
CA ALA A 411 -11.21 -4.65 46.79
C ALA A 411 -10.35 -3.61 47.52
N ASP A 412 -9.14 -3.36 47.02
CA ASP A 412 -8.20 -2.39 47.55
C ASP A 412 -7.18 -1.93 46.48
N TRP A 413 -6.29 -1.03 46.87
CA TRP A 413 -5.23 -0.51 46.00
C TRP A 413 -4.26 -1.60 45.52
N SER A 414 -3.98 -2.60 46.36
CA SER A 414 -3.06 -3.70 46.03
C SER A 414 -3.64 -4.55 44.89
N ALA A 415 -4.92 -4.88 44.96
CA ALA A 415 -5.64 -5.61 43.91
C ALA A 415 -5.62 -4.86 42.56
N LEU A 416 -5.80 -3.53 42.58
CA LEU A 416 -5.69 -2.72 41.36
C LEU A 416 -4.26 -2.75 40.78
N LEU A 417 -3.22 -2.64 41.62
CA LEU A 417 -1.83 -2.73 41.15
C LEU A 417 -1.48 -4.12 40.59
N GLN A 418 -2.00 -5.20 41.19
CA GLN A 418 -1.85 -6.56 40.69
C GLN A 418 -2.51 -6.74 39.32
N ALA A 419 -3.65 -6.07 39.06
CA ALA A 419 -4.29 -6.08 37.75
C ALA A 419 -3.57 -5.20 36.71
N LEU A 420 -2.95 -4.09 37.14
CA LEU A 420 -2.18 -3.18 36.28
C LEU A 420 -0.85 -3.80 35.80
N ALA A 421 -0.16 -4.54 36.66
CA ALA A 421 1.15 -5.11 36.38
C ALA A 421 1.23 -5.96 35.09
N PRO A 422 0.35 -6.96 34.84
CA PRO A 422 0.40 -7.76 33.62
C PRO A 422 0.13 -6.94 32.36
N GLN A 423 -0.71 -5.91 32.43
CA GLN A 423 -1.00 -5.02 31.30
C GLN A 423 0.27 -4.26 30.88
N ARG A 424 0.96 -3.65 31.85
CA ARG A 424 2.22 -2.93 31.59
C ARG A 424 3.34 -3.87 31.11
N ALA A 425 3.45 -5.06 31.69
CA ALA A 425 4.47 -6.03 31.31
C ALA A 425 4.33 -6.45 29.83
N ARG A 426 3.10 -6.71 29.37
CA ARG A 426 2.80 -7.06 27.97
C ARG A 426 3.15 -5.93 27.02
N VAL A 427 2.72 -4.71 27.32
CA VAL A 427 3.03 -3.53 26.49
C VAL A 427 4.54 -3.30 26.40
N ALA A 428 5.25 -3.40 27.52
CA ALA A 428 6.70 -3.22 27.56
C ALA A 428 7.44 -4.29 26.75
N ALA A 429 6.97 -5.53 26.75
CA ALA A 429 7.54 -6.61 25.93
C ALA A 429 7.38 -6.32 24.43
N GLU A 430 6.17 -5.99 23.98
CA GLU A 430 5.90 -5.66 22.57
C GLU A 430 6.67 -4.39 22.12
N PHE A 431 6.75 -3.38 22.98
CA PHE A 431 7.52 -2.18 22.72
C PHE A 431 9.03 -2.45 22.67
N ALA A 432 9.55 -3.38 23.47
CA ALA A 432 10.95 -3.78 23.41
C ALA A 432 11.29 -4.40 22.05
N GLU A 433 10.44 -5.30 21.54
CA GLU A 433 10.60 -5.96 20.24
C GLU A 433 10.46 -4.99 19.03
N LEU A 434 9.64 -3.94 19.15
CA LEU A 434 9.45 -2.95 18.10
C LEU A 434 10.78 -2.30 17.66
N LEU A 435 11.18 -2.43 16.40
CA LEU A 435 12.44 -1.87 15.88
C LEU A 435 13.71 -2.37 16.61
N ALA A 436 13.64 -3.51 17.32
CA ALA A 436 14.80 -4.12 17.95
C ALA A 436 15.90 -4.35 16.89
N PRO A 437 17.18 -4.01 17.19
CA PRO A 437 18.28 -4.28 16.28
C PRO A 437 18.34 -5.78 16.03
N ARG A 438 18.11 -6.22 14.79
CA ARG A 438 18.32 -7.63 14.45
C ARG A 438 19.82 -7.88 14.58
N VAL A 439 20.21 -8.88 15.39
CA VAL A 439 21.62 -9.26 15.54
C VAL A 439 22.17 -9.51 14.16
N HIS A 440 23.11 -8.66 13.74
CA HIS A 440 23.73 -8.78 12.44
C HIS A 440 24.55 -10.08 12.46
N ALA A 441 24.43 -10.92 11.43
CA ALA A 441 25.48 -11.89 11.17
C ALA A 441 26.71 -11.06 10.81
N THR A 442 27.58 -10.82 11.79
CA THR A 442 28.79 -10.03 11.59
C THR A 442 29.61 -10.73 10.52
N ALA A 443 29.90 -10.01 9.43
CA ALA A 443 30.87 -10.48 8.46
C ALA A 443 32.19 -10.76 9.20
N PRO A 444 32.97 -11.75 8.78
CA PRO A 444 34.29 -12.00 9.36
C PRO A 444 35.13 -10.71 9.36
N ASP A 445 35.83 -10.43 10.46
CA ASP A 445 36.63 -9.19 10.62
C ASP A 445 37.57 -8.95 9.44
N ALA A 446 38.10 -10.02 8.83
CA ALA A 446 38.97 -9.97 7.65
C ALA A 446 38.35 -9.28 6.42
N LEU A 447 37.03 -9.44 6.16
CA LEU A 447 36.37 -8.78 5.02
C LEU A 447 36.08 -7.30 5.32
N ALA A 448 35.80 -6.96 6.58
CA ALA A 448 35.63 -5.59 7.02
C ALA A 448 36.96 -4.82 7.00
N ASP A 449 38.06 -5.45 7.44
CA ASP A 449 39.40 -4.89 7.35
C ASP A 449 39.83 -4.72 5.89
N TYR A 450 39.56 -5.71 5.04
CA TYR A 450 39.82 -5.63 3.60
C TYR A 450 39.12 -4.42 2.96
N TRP A 451 37.81 -4.25 3.19
CA TRP A 451 37.05 -3.13 2.64
C TRP A 451 37.64 -1.77 3.08
N ARG A 452 37.97 -1.63 4.37
CA ARG A 452 38.60 -0.42 4.93
C ARG A 452 40.01 -0.15 4.38
N ALA A 453 40.72 -1.18 3.94
CA ALA A 453 42.06 -1.07 3.38
C ALA A 453 42.07 -0.71 1.88
N LEU A 454 40.92 -0.71 1.19
CA LEU A 454 40.87 -0.32 -0.22
C LEU A 454 41.20 1.17 -0.40
N PRO A 455 41.92 1.54 -1.46
CA PRO A 455 42.41 0.69 -2.55
C PRO A 455 43.78 0.01 -2.32
N GLN A 456 44.45 0.25 -1.19
CA GLN A 456 45.84 -0.20 -0.95
C GLN A 456 45.96 -1.64 -0.42
N GLY A 457 44.85 -2.32 -0.11
CA GLY A 457 44.82 -3.70 0.38
C GLY A 457 45.21 -4.75 -0.67
N ASP A 458 45.29 -6.03 -0.25
CA ASP A 458 45.55 -7.16 -1.15
C ASP A 458 44.29 -8.00 -1.41
N ALA A 459 44.32 -8.90 -2.40
CA ALA A 459 43.19 -9.77 -2.74
C ALA A 459 43.08 -11.04 -1.87
N ALA A 460 43.97 -11.25 -0.89
CA ALA A 460 44.02 -12.51 -0.14
C ALA A 460 42.72 -12.80 0.66
N PRO A 461 42.06 -11.82 1.31
CA PRO A 461 40.76 -12.03 1.95
C PRO A 461 39.65 -12.48 0.99
N LEU A 462 39.77 -12.16 -0.30
CA LEU A 462 38.81 -12.57 -1.33
C LEU A 462 38.98 -14.03 -1.76
N ALA A 463 40.16 -14.63 -1.55
CA ALA A 463 40.39 -16.05 -1.87
C ALA A 463 39.50 -16.98 -1.02
N GLY A 464 39.17 -16.56 0.21
CA GLY A 464 38.24 -17.28 1.09
C GLY A 464 36.77 -17.22 0.65
N ILE A 465 36.44 -16.45 -0.40
CA ILE A 465 35.06 -16.29 -0.91
C ILE A 465 34.71 -17.33 -1.99
N GLY A 466 35.70 -18.09 -2.50
CA GLY A 466 35.46 -19.05 -3.58
C GLY A 466 35.30 -18.41 -4.97
N LEU A 467 35.84 -17.19 -5.15
CA LEU A 467 35.90 -16.51 -6.44
C LEU A 467 36.86 -17.22 -7.39
N HIS A 468 36.48 -17.32 -8.67
CA HIS A 468 37.34 -17.85 -9.72
C HIS A 468 38.40 -16.83 -10.16
N ASP A 469 38.08 -15.53 -10.05
CA ASP A 469 38.98 -14.42 -10.36
C ASP A 469 39.05 -13.39 -9.20
N PRO A 470 39.78 -13.70 -8.10
CA PRO A 470 39.94 -12.78 -6.98
C PRO A 470 40.66 -11.48 -7.34
N ALA A 471 41.58 -11.51 -8.31
CA ALA A 471 42.34 -10.33 -8.73
C ALA A 471 41.45 -9.34 -9.50
N GLY A 472 40.63 -9.83 -10.43
CA GLY A 472 39.63 -9.01 -11.10
C GLY A 472 38.57 -8.47 -10.14
N ALA A 473 38.11 -9.27 -9.17
CA ALA A 473 37.20 -8.80 -8.13
C ALA A 473 37.81 -7.67 -7.28
N HIS A 474 39.08 -7.81 -6.88
CA HIS A 474 39.81 -6.76 -6.15
C HIS A 474 39.84 -5.44 -6.93
N GLN A 475 40.18 -5.48 -8.23
CA GLN A 475 40.24 -4.29 -9.07
C GLN A 475 38.89 -3.55 -9.11
N VAL A 476 37.79 -4.27 -9.37
CA VAL A 476 36.46 -3.64 -9.47
C VAL A 476 35.97 -3.11 -8.12
N LEU A 477 36.32 -3.78 -7.00
CA LEU A 477 36.02 -3.29 -5.66
C LEU A 477 36.81 -2.03 -5.31
N ALA A 478 38.10 -1.99 -5.64
CA ALA A 478 38.95 -0.81 -5.47
C ALA A 478 38.44 0.39 -6.28
N ASP A 479 38.08 0.17 -7.54
CA ASP A 479 37.51 1.20 -8.42
C ASP A 479 36.17 1.73 -7.86
N PHE A 480 35.32 0.85 -7.32
CA PHE A 480 34.06 1.23 -6.69
C PHE A 480 34.28 2.07 -5.42
N ALA A 481 35.19 1.66 -4.53
CA ALA A 481 35.54 2.41 -3.31
C ALA A 481 36.08 3.81 -3.64
N GLN A 482 36.81 3.94 -4.75
CA GLN A 482 37.30 5.23 -5.27
C GLN A 482 36.30 5.99 -6.15
N SER A 483 35.07 5.51 -6.34
CA SER A 483 34.11 6.19 -7.21
C SER A 483 33.68 7.54 -6.62
N SER A 484 33.33 8.50 -7.48
CA SER A 484 32.80 9.80 -7.04
C SER A 484 31.49 9.66 -6.26
N GLY A 485 30.72 8.60 -6.52
CA GLY A 485 29.51 8.27 -5.78
C GLY A 485 29.77 7.96 -4.32
N VAL A 486 30.77 7.13 -4.02
CA VAL A 486 31.16 6.77 -2.65
C VAL A 486 31.76 7.96 -1.90
N ARG A 487 32.65 8.72 -2.55
CA ARG A 487 33.27 9.91 -1.93
C ARG A 487 32.29 11.05 -1.62
N ALA A 488 31.13 11.08 -2.27
CA ALA A 488 30.10 12.09 -2.05
C ALA A 488 29.07 11.68 -0.98
N LEU A 489 29.20 10.49 -0.38
CA LEU A 489 28.31 10.05 0.70
C LEU A 489 28.49 10.92 1.94
N SER A 490 27.41 11.12 2.69
CA SER A 490 27.49 11.65 4.06
C SER A 490 28.14 10.64 5.00
N ASP A 491 28.62 11.10 6.16
CA ASP A 491 29.23 10.23 7.17
C ASP A 491 28.30 9.06 7.56
N THR A 492 27.00 9.31 7.72
CA THR A 492 26.00 8.27 8.02
C THR A 492 25.87 7.25 6.89
N ALA A 493 25.82 7.69 5.63
CA ALA A 493 25.68 6.80 4.49
C ALA A 493 26.97 6.00 4.24
N GLY A 494 28.14 6.62 4.45
CA GLY A 494 29.44 5.95 4.42
C GLY A 494 29.54 4.85 5.48
N ALA A 495 29.18 5.15 6.74
CA ALA A 495 29.17 4.17 7.82
C ALA A 495 28.22 2.99 7.55
N ARG A 496 27.09 3.20 6.85
CA ARG A 496 26.21 2.12 6.39
C ARG A 496 26.88 1.27 5.31
N LEU A 497 27.50 1.90 4.32
CA LEU A 497 28.22 1.18 3.27
C LEU A 497 29.34 0.31 3.85
N ASP A 498 30.07 0.80 4.85
CA ASP A 498 31.14 0.07 5.55
C ASP A 498 30.66 -1.18 6.30
N ARG A 499 29.38 -1.24 6.66
CA ARG A 499 28.74 -2.44 7.23
C ARG A 499 28.15 -3.36 6.16
N VAL A 500 27.46 -2.77 5.19
CA VAL A 500 26.75 -3.50 4.12
C VAL A 500 27.72 -4.21 3.19
N MET A 501 28.84 -3.59 2.84
CA MET A 501 29.75 -4.15 1.84
C MET A 501 30.41 -5.46 2.30
N PRO A 502 31.02 -5.53 3.50
CA PRO A 502 31.51 -6.80 4.02
C PRO A 502 30.41 -7.88 4.12
N ALA A 503 29.18 -7.51 4.50
CA ALA A 503 28.06 -8.44 4.58
C ALA A 503 27.65 -8.99 3.19
N LEU A 504 27.63 -8.14 2.16
CA LEU A 504 27.38 -8.57 0.77
C LEU A 504 28.46 -9.52 0.26
N LEU A 505 29.74 -9.20 0.50
CA LEU A 505 30.86 -10.07 0.14
C LEU A 505 30.79 -11.42 0.88
N HIS A 506 30.45 -11.39 2.17
CA HIS A 506 30.27 -12.61 2.94
C HIS A 506 29.08 -13.45 2.43
N ALA A 507 27.95 -12.83 2.09
CA ALA A 507 26.82 -13.56 1.51
C ALA A 507 27.16 -14.18 0.15
N ALA A 508 28.07 -13.55 -0.62
CA ALA A 508 28.52 -14.09 -1.92
C ALA A 508 29.30 -15.40 -1.78
N THR A 509 29.86 -15.71 -0.60
CA THR A 509 30.55 -17.00 -0.33
C THR A 509 29.64 -18.22 -0.53
N ARG A 510 28.32 -18.03 -0.33
CA ARG A 510 27.31 -19.08 -0.44
C ARG A 510 26.62 -19.10 -1.80
N ALA A 511 27.00 -18.20 -2.71
CA ALA A 511 26.35 -18.02 -3.99
C ALA A 511 26.77 -19.10 -5.00
N SER A 512 25.85 -19.47 -5.90
CA SER A 512 26.14 -20.42 -6.98
C SER A 512 27.12 -19.88 -8.03
N GLN A 513 27.18 -18.56 -8.19
CA GLN A 513 28.08 -17.85 -9.12
C GLN A 513 28.68 -16.62 -8.42
N PRO A 514 29.71 -16.78 -7.56
CA PRO A 514 30.21 -15.71 -6.70
C PRO A 514 30.80 -14.54 -7.50
N ASP A 515 31.55 -14.80 -8.57
CA ASP A 515 32.13 -13.75 -9.42
C ASP A 515 31.06 -12.88 -10.11
N ALA A 516 29.95 -13.51 -10.55
CA ALA A 516 28.83 -12.79 -11.13
C ALA A 516 28.06 -11.99 -10.07
N ALA A 517 27.88 -12.56 -8.88
CA ALA A 517 27.24 -11.88 -7.75
C ALA A 517 27.97 -10.59 -7.36
N VAL A 518 29.30 -10.63 -7.23
CA VAL A 518 30.13 -9.45 -6.90
C VAL A 518 30.00 -8.36 -7.98
N ARG A 519 30.10 -8.71 -9.26
CA ARG A 519 29.96 -7.71 -10.33
C ARG A 519 28.55 -7.09 -10.37
N ARG A 520 27.51 -7.91 -10.25
CA ARG A 520 26.10 -7.48 -10.31
C ARG A 520 25.71 -6.66 -9.07
N MET A 521 26.20 -7.00 -7.87
CA MET A 521 25.94 -6.20 -6.66
C MET A 521 26.57 -4.81 -6.76
N LEU A 522 27.77 -4.69 -7.35
CA LEU A 522 28.41 -3.38 -7.52
C LEU A 522 27.64 -2.52 -8.52
N GLY A 523 27.15 -3.10 -9.62
CA GLY A 523 26.26 -2.39 -10.56
C GLY A 523 24.98 -1.87 -9.88
N LEU A 524 24.36 -2.69 -9.03
CA LEU A 524 23.18 -2.29 -8.24
C LEU A 524 23.51 -1.18 -7.24
N LEU A 525 24.62 -1.29 -6.51
CA LEU A 525 25.04 -0.28 -5.55
C LEU A 525 25.38 1.03 -6.25
N GLN A 526 26.07 1.00 -7.39
CA GLN A 526 26.32 2.19 -8.19
C GLN A 526 25.03 2.92 -8.59
N ALA A 527 23.98 2.17 -8.95
CA ALA A 527 22.67 2.74 -9.28
C ALA A 527 21.91 3.30 -8.05
N THR A 528 22.20 2.80 -6.85
CA THR A 528 21.43 3.09 -5.63
C THR A 528 22.17 3.91 -4.56
N LEU A 529 23.48 4.13 -4.69
CA LEU A 529 24.37 4.78 -3.71
C LEU A 529 23.84 6.14 -3.21
N ARG A 530 23.28 6.96 -4.11
CA ARG A 530 22.75 8.29 -3.76
C ARG A 530 21.38 8.25 -3.07
N ARG A 531 20.73 7.09 -3.05
CA ARG A 531 19.43 6.85 -2.43
C ARG A 531 19.64 6.11 -1.12
N THR A 532 20.02 6.86 -0.08
CA THR A 532 20.44 6.35 1.23
C THR A 532 19.44 5.37 1.86
N SER A 533 18.15 5.49 1.55
CA SER A 533 17.08 4.58 1.95
C SER A 533 17.35 3.12 1.56
N TYR A 534 17.93 2.84 0.39
CA TYR A 534 18.21 1.47 -0.04
C TYR A 534 19.47 0.89 0.62
N LEU A 535 20.47 1.72 0.94
CA LEU A 535 21.61 1.28 1.74
C LEU A 535 21.17 0.96 3.18
N ALA A 536 20.32 1.82 3.76
CA ALA A 536 19.72 1.55 5.05
C ALA A 536 18.90 0.25 5.02
N LEU A 537 18.08 0.01 3.98
CA LEU A 537 17.37 -1.25 3.80
C LEU A 537 18.27 -2.48 3.92
N LEU A 538 19.40 -2.49 3.20
CA LEU A 538 20.33 -3.62 3.16
C LEU A 538 21.06 -3.81 4.50
N ASP A 539 21.39 -2.71 5.17
CA ASP A 539 22.01 -2.71 6.51
C ASP A 539 21.05 -3.29 7.55
N GLU A 540 19.77 -2.90 7.50
CA GLU A 540 18.77 -3.28 8.49
C GLU A 540 18.18 -4.69 8.30
N GLN A 541 18.31 -5.27 7.11
CA GLN A 541 17.63 -6.52 6.75
C GLN A 541 18.59 -7.57 6.19
N PRO A 542 19.36 -8.27 7.05
CA PRO A 542 20.31 -9.30 6.61
C PRO A 542 19.68 -10.42 5.77
N SER A 543 18.43 -10.80 6.06
CA SER A 543 17.72 -11.81 5.27
C SER A 543 17.39 -11.33 3.86
N ALA A 544 17.11 -10.04 3.68
CA ALA A 544 16.86 -9.45 2.38
C ALA A 544 18.16 -9.25 1.61
N LEU A 545 19.25 -8.89 2.30
CA LEU A 545 20.60 -8.86 1.74
C LEU A 545 21.01 -10.25 1.23
N ALA A 546 20.81 -11.30 2.02
CA ALA A 546 21.10 -12.67 1.60
C ALA A 546 20.28 -13.11 0.38
N ARG A 547 18.97 -12.82 0.37
CA ARG A 547 18.10 -13.07 -0.80
C ARG A 547 18.54 -12.27 -2.01
N LEU A 548 18.92 -11.01 -1.82
CA LEU A 548 19.43 -10.16 -2.89
C LEU A 548 20.66 -10.80 -3.52
N VAL A 549 21.65 -11.21 -2.73
CA VAL A 549 22.87 -11.84 -3.24
C VAL A 549 22.56 -13.14 -3.97
N ASP A 550 21.64 -13.97 -3.46
CA ASP A 550 21.20 -15.19 -4.16
C ASP A 550 20.62 -14.86 -5.55
N VAL A 551 19.68 -13.91 -5.62
CA VAL A 551 19.05 -13.45 -6.86
C VAL A 551 20.07 -12.90 -7.85
N LEU A 552 20.97 -12.02 -7.38
CA LEU A 552 22.03 -11.45 -8.20
C LEU A 552 22.99 -12.52 -8.72
N SER A 553 23.25 -13.57 -7.95
CA SER A 553 24.09 -14.68 -8.41
C SER A 553 23.43 -15.51 -9.51
N ARG A 554 22.11 -15.70 -9.44
CA ARG A 554 21.37 -16.63 -10.31
C ARG A 554 20.76 -16.00 -11.55
N SER A 555 20.56 -14.68 -11.57
CA SER A 555 19.86 -14.00 -12.67
C SER A 555 20.45 -12.64 -13.02
N ALA A 556 21.08 -12.54 -14.20
CA ALA A 556 21.43 -11.24 -14.79
C ALA A 556 20.21 -10.36 -15.07
N LEU A 557 19.10 -10.93 -15.55
CA LEU A 557 17.89 -10.16 -15.87
C LEU A 557 17.33 -9.47 -14.63
N LEU A 558 17.23 -10.17 -13.51
CA LEU A 558 16.73 -9.60 -12.27
C LEU A 558 17.73 -8.61 -11.67
N ALA A 559 19.04 -8.85 -11.80
CA ALA A 559 20.06 -7.89 -11.41
C ALA A 559 19.95 -6.55 -12.16
N GLU A 560 19.81 -6.61 -13.49
CA GLU A 560 19.60 -5.42 -14.32
C GLU A 560 18.29 -4.71 -13.97
N ARG A 561 17.21 -5.46 -13.74
CA ARG A 561 15.92 -4.89 -13.32
C ARG A 561 15.99 -4.21 -11.96
N LEU A 562 16.67 -4.80 -10.98
CA LEU A 562 16.89 -4.20 -9.67
C LEU A 562 17.73 -2.93 -9.77
N ALA A 563 18.76 -2.91 -10.62
CA ALA A 563 19.57 -1.72 -10.84
C ALA A 563 18.79 -0.59 -11.55
N ALA A 564 17.99 -0.93 -12.57
CA ALA A 564 17.16 0.03 -13.29
C ALA A 564 15.97 0.53 -12.45
N HIS A 565 15.39 -0.36 -11.63
CA HIS A 565 14.21 -0.08 -10.81
C HIS A 565 14.41 -0.56 -9.36
N PRO A 566 15.17 0.21 -8.55
CA PRO A 566 15.48 -0.14 -7.16
C PRO A 566 14.26 -0.34 -6.24
N LEU A 567 13.08 0.17 -6.61
CA LEU A 567 11.83 -0.09 -5.90
C LEU A 567 11.52 -1.58 -5.74
N LEU A 568 12.06 -2.44 -6.63
CA LEU A 568 11.92 -3.89 -6.55
C LEU A 568 12.65 -4.52 -5.36
N LEU A 569 13.57 -3.79 -4.71
CA LEU A 569 14.17 -4.23 -3.45
C LEU A 569 13.10 -4.42 -2.37
N ASP A 570 12.00 -3.67 -2.43
CA ASP A 570 10.89 -3.81 -1.50
C ASP A 570 10.21 -5.19 -1.63
N GLU A 571 10.23 -5.80 -2.80
CA GLU A 571 9.69 -7.15 -3.00
C GLU A 571 10.58 -8.21 -2.33
N LEU A 572 11.88 -7.95 -2.18
CA LEU A 572 12.80 -8.84 -1.44
C LEU A 572 12.61 -8.78 0.09
N LEU A 573 11.95 -7.72 0.58
CA LEU A 573 11.63 -7.53 1.98
C LEU A 573 10.29 -8.15 2.41
N ASP A 574 9.37 -8.34 1.48
CA ASP A 574 8.01 -8.77 1.78
C ASP A 574 8.03 -10.20 2.35
N THR A 575 7.46 -10.39 3.54
CA THR A 575 7.31 -11.72 4.16
C THR A 575 6.46 -12.66 3.30
N ARG A 576 5.61 -12.10 2.42
CA ARG A 576 4.80 -12.83 1.45
C ARG A 576 5.57 -13.22 0.18
N ILE A 577 6.85 -12.89 0.05
CA ILE A 577 7.65 -13.33 -1.11
C ILE A 577 7.67 -14.87 -1.23
N SER A 578 7.59 -15.55 -0.08
CA SER A 578 7.46 -17.00 0.06
C SER A 578 5.99 -17.48 0.08
N GLY A 579 5.03 -16.56 0.10
CA GLY A 579 3.60 -16.84 0.07
C GLY A 579 3.09 -17.20 -1.33
N PRO A 580 1.80 -17.55 -1.46
CA PRO A 580 1.21 -17.94 -2.73
C PRO A 580 1.30 -16.78 -3.74
N LEU A 581 1.61 -17.12 -4.99
CA LEU A 581 1.51 -16.16 -6.09
C LEU A 581 0.04 -15.86 -6.40
N PRO A 582 -0.28 -14.62 -6.83
CA PRO A 582 -1.65 -14.24 -7.14
C PRO A 582 -2.21 -15.04 -8.31
N ASP A 583 -3.44 -15.52 -8.18
CA ASP A 583 -4.15 -16.17 -9.27
C ASP A 583 -4.57 -15.17 -10.36
N ARG A 584 -5.22 -15.66 -11.42
CA ARG A 584 -5.69 -14.83 -12.54
C ARG A 584 -6.60 -13.68 -12.08
N ALA A 585 -7.50 -13.93 -11.13
CA ALA A 585 -8.44 -12.92 -10.64
C ALA A 585 -7.71 -11.84 -9.84
N ALA A 586 -6.79 -12.22 -8.95
CA ALA A 586 -5.98 -11.31 -8.16
C ALA A 586 -5.06 -10.44 -9.05
N LEU A 587 -4.46 -11.01 -10.09
CA LEU A 587 -3.67 -10.26 -11.08
C LEU A 587 -4.51 -9.22 -11.81
N HIS A 588 -5.72 -9.59 -12.22
CA HIS A 588 -6.66 -8.69 -12.88
C HIS A 588 -7.07 -7.53 -11.97
N THR A 589 -7.53 -7.83 -10.75
CA THR A 589 -7.90 -6.81 -9.75
C THR A 589 -6.75 -5.85 -9.47
N ALA A 590 -5.53 -6.36 -9.27
CA ALA A 590 -4.35 -5.54 -9.05
C ALA A 590 -4.08 -4.55 -10.20
N CYS A 591 -4.40 -4.89 -11.45
CA CYS A 591 -4.27 -3.98 -12.59
C CYS A 591 -5.46 -3.00 -12.68
N VAL A 592 -6.69 -3.48 -12.51
CA VAL A 592 -7.92 -2.67 -12.64
C VAL A 592 -8.04 -1.62 -11.55
N ASP A 593 -7.57 -1.89 -10.33
CA ASP A 593 -7.58 -0.92 -9.23
C ASP A 593 -6.83 0.38 -9.55
N THR A 594 -5.93 0.38 -10.56
CA THR A 594 -5.25 1.59 -11.03
C THR A 594 -6.18 2.58 -11.74
N LEU A 595 -7.33 2.12 -12.25
CA LEU A 595 -8.32 2.96 -12.94
C LEU A 595 -9.01 3.94 -11.99
N GLN A 596 -8.89 3.75 -10.67
CA GLN A 596 -9.37 4.70 -9.66
C GLN A 596 -8.54 5.99 -9.61
N ILE A 597 -7.39 6.03 -10.28
CA ILE A 597 -6.55 7.22 -10.41
C ILE A 597 -7.07 8.04 -11.60
N ASP A 598 -7.47 9.29 -11.34
CA ASP A 598 -8.06 10.15 -12.38
C ASP A 598 -7.07 10.61 -13.45
N ASP A 599 -5.81 10.83 -13.06
CA ASP A 599 -4.76 11.23 -13.97
C ASP A 599 -4.18 10.02 -14.73
N THR A 600 -4.29 10.01 -16.07
CA THR A 600 -3.85 8.88 -16.90
C THR A 600 -2.36 8.60 -16.74
N GLU A 601 -1.51 9.62 -16.63
CA GLU A 601 -0.07 9.44 -16.51
C GLU A 601 0.29 8.78 -15.17
N ALA A 602 -0.30 9.25 -14.07
CA ALA A 602 -0.17 8.64 -12.76
C ALA A 602 -0.72 7.20 -12.73
N ALA A 603 -1.88 6.95 -13.35
CA ALA A 603 -2.47 5.61 -13.46
C ALA A 603 -1.55 4.66 -14.25
N LEU A 604 -0.98 5.13 -15.36
CA LEU A 604 -0.07 4.35 -16.20
C LEU A 604 1.24 4.02 -15.47
N ARG A 605 1.80 4.99 -14.74
CA ARG A 605 2.97 4.77 -13.89
C ARG A 605 2.70 3.73 -12.81
N GLU A 606 1.57 3.84 -12.10
CA GLU A 606 1.14 2.86 -11.10
C GLU A 606 0.98 1.46 -11.70
N LEU A 607 0.30 1.35 -12.84
CA LEU A 607 0.10 0.09 -13.55
C LEU A 607 1.44 -0.57 -13.91
N ASN A 608 2.41 0.23 -14.36
CA ASN A 608 3.72 -0.30 -14.72
C ASN A 608 4.54 -0.75 -13.50
N GLU A 609 4.51 -0.01 -12.40
CA GLU A 609 5.12 -0.44 -11.14
C GLU A 609 4.53 -1.76 -10.64
N ARG A 610 3.20 -1.92 -10.68
CA ARG A 610 2.51 -3.17 -10.31
C ARG A 610 2.89 -4.34 -11.21
N ARG A 611 2.86 -4.12 -12.54
CA ARG A 611 3.29 -5.14 -13.52
C ARG A 611 4.73 -5.58 -13.25
N LEU A 612 5.63 -4.62 -13.00
CA LEU A 612 7.04 -4.92 -12.76
C LEU A 612 7.23 -5.73 -11.47
N ALA A 613 6.57 -5.35 -10.37
CA ALA A 613 6.60 -6.07 -9.10
C ALA A 613 6.03 -7.51 -9.23
N LEU A 614 4.89 -7.67 -9.88
CA LEU A 614 4.27 -8.98 -10.11
C LEU A 614 5.15 -9.87 -11.01
N SER A 615 5.68 -9.33 -12.11
CA SER A 615 6.62 -10.05 -12.99
C SER A 615 7.88 -10.48 -12.23
N PHE A 616 8.39 -9.61 -11.34
CA PHE A 616 9.54 -9.91 -10.49
C PHE A 616 9.25 -11.06 -9.51
N ARG A 617 8.10 -11.06 -8.84
CA ARG A 617 7.67 -12.16 -7.96
C ARG A 617 7.52 -13.49 -8.70
N ILE A 618 6.97 -13.49 -9.91
CA ILE A 618 6.88 -14.68 -10.76
C ILE A 618 8.28 -15.20 -11.11
N ALA A 619 9.21 -14.30 -11.45
CA ALA A 619 10.60 -14.66 -11.75
C ALA A 619 11.30 -15.30 -10.55
N LEU A 620 11.13 -14.73 -9.35
CA LEU A 620 11.68 -15.31 -8.12
C LEU A 620 11.12 -16.70 -7.83
N ALA A 621 9.79 -16.88 -7.91
CA ALA A 621 9.19 -18.19 -7.68
C ALA A 621 9.65 -19.24 -8.69
N THR A 622 9.87 -18.84 -9.94
CA THR A 622 10.44 -19.69 -10.98
C THR A 622 11.87 -20.09 -10.65
N LEU A 623 12.71 -19.13 -10.24
CA LEU A 623 14.08 -19.42 -9.82
C LEU A 623 14.06 -20.37 -8.63
N ASP A 624 13.31 -20.06 -7.58
CA ASP A 624 13.26 -20.85 -6.34
C ASP A 624 12.66 -22.26 -6.51
N GLY A 625 12.17 -22.62 -7.70
CA GLY A 625 11.51 -23.89 -7.96
C GLY A 625 10.15 -24.02 -7.26
N ARG A 626 9.59 -22.90 -6.78
CA ARG A 626 8.27 -22.86 -6.12
C ARG A 626 7.11 -22.93 -7.10
N GLN A 627 7.38 -22.61 -8.37
CA GLN A 627 6.40 -22.68 -9.45
C GLN A 627 7.00 -23.34 -10.68
N GLN A 628 6.22 -24.19 -11.35
CA GLN A 628 6.67 -24.84 -12.58
C GLN A 628 6.85 -23.81 -13.71
N PRO A 629 7.87 -23.95 -14.55
CA PRO A 629 8.14 -23.02 -15.66
C PRO A 629 6.94 -22.77 -16.59
N VAL A 630 6.15 -23.81 -16.89
CA VAL A 630 4.96 -23.71 -17.73
C VAL A 630 3.91 -22.80 -17.09
N ASP A 631 3.63 -22.99 -15.80
CA ASP A 631 2.69 -22.16 -15.04
C ASP A 631 3.15 -20.70 -14.99
N SER A 632 4.46 -20.46 -14.85
CA SER A 632 5.02 -19.10 -14.91
C SER A 632 4.78 -18.41 -16.24
N THR A 633 4.90 -19.13 -17.37
CA THR A 633 4.61 -18.53 -18.68
C THR A 633 3.12 -18.21 -18.88
N GLN A 634 2.25 -19.05 -18.34
CA GLN A 634 0.81 -18.83 -18.35
C GLN A 634 0.41 -17.63 -17.47
N GLN A 635 0.98 -17.54 -16.27
CA GLN A 635 0.71 -16.44 -15.35
C GLN A 635 1.24 -15.10 -15.88
N LEU A 636 2.39 -15.09 -16.56
CA LEU A 636 2.88 -13.90 -17.28
C LEU A 636 1.91 -13.48 -18.40
N ALA A 637 1.30 -14.42 -19.11
CA ALA A 637 0.29 -14.12 -20.12
C ALA A 637 -1.00 -13.55 -19.51
N TRP A 638 -1.44 -14.06 -18.34
CA TRP A 638 -2.56 -13.47 -17.60
C TRP A 638 -2.26 -12.04 -17.13
N LEU A 639 -1.04 -11.78 -16.65
CA LEU A 639 -0.62 -10.44 -16.26
C LEU A 639 -0.62 -9.49 -17.46
N ALA A 640 -0.08 -9.91 -18.60
CA ALA A 640 -0.10 -9.11 -19.82
C ALA A 640 -1.52 -8.82 -20.30
N GLU A 641 -2.41 -9.81 -20.23
CA GLU A 641 -3.84 -9.65 -20.55
C GLU A 641 -4.51 -8.60 -19.65
N ALA A 642 -4.31 -8.68 -18.34
CA ALA A 642 -4.85 -7.71 -17.38
C ALA A 642 -4.32 -6.28 -17.67
N VAL A 643 -3.03 -6.14 -17.98
CA VAL A 643 -2.44 -4.86 -18.37
C VAL A 643 -3.09 -4.31 -19.64
N VAL A 644 -3.24 -5.14 -20.68
CA VAL A 644 -3.87 -4.73 -21.95
C VAL A 644 -5.33 -4.30 -21.74
N GLN A 645 -6.07 -5.02 -20.90
CA GLN A 645 -7.45 -4.66 -20.52
C GLN A 645 -7.52 -3.31 -19.82
N THR A 646 -6.65 -3.07 -18.83
CA THR A 646 -6.58 -1.78 -18.12
C THR A 646 -6.19 -0.64 -19.06
N VAL A 647 -5.19 -0.84 -19.93
CA VAL A 647 -4.76 0.19 -20.89
C VAL A 647 -5.86 0.51 -21.90
N LEU A 648 -6.64 -0.48 -22.35
CA LEU A 648 -7.80 -0.25 -23.22
C LEU A 648 -8.82 0.68 -22.55
N GLN A 649 -9.09 0.50 -21.26
CA GLN A 649 -10.00 1.37 -20.52
C GLN A 649 -9.46 2.80 -20.38
N LEU A 650 -8.16 2.97 -20.07
CA LEU A 650 -7.50 4.28 -20.02
C LEU A 650 -7.58 5.00 -21.38
N ALA A 651 -7.23 4.29 -22.46
CA ALA A 651 -7.30 4.83 -23.82
C ALA A 651 -8.73 5.22 -24.23
N ARG A 652 -9.72 4.37 -23.89
CA ARG A 652 -11.14 4.61 -24.18
C ARG A 652 -11.65 5.83 -23.41
N ARG A 653 -11.34 5.97 -22.11
CA ARG A 653 -11.76 7.13 -21.29
C ARG A 653 -11.35 8.46 -21.92
N GLU A 654 -10.10 8.58 -22.33
CA GLU A 654 -9.61 9.81 -22.97
C GLU A 654 -10.24 10.07 -24.34
N LEU A 655 -10.36 9.02 -25.16
CA LEU A 655 -10.91 9.17 -26.50
C LEU A 655 -12.39 9.56 -26.46
N VAL A 656 -13.15 8.98 -25.52
CA VAL A 656 -14.55 9.33 -25.26
C VAL A 656 -14.69 10.76 -24.77
N ALA A 657 -13.84 11.19 -23.84
CA ALA A 657 -13.87 12.58 -23.35
C ALA A 657 -13.64 13.60 -24.47
N ALA A 658 -12.79 13.27 -25.46
CA ALA A 658 -12.47 14.15 -26.57
C ALA A 658 -13.46 14.10 -27.75
N HIS A 659 -13.96 12.91 -28.09
CA HIS A 659 -14.65 12.64 -29.35
C HIS A 659 -16.02 11.97 -29.21
N GLY A 660 -16.45 11.66 -27.99
CA GLY A 660 -17.63 10.82 -27.72
C GLY A 660 -17.39 9.36 -28.09
N GLN A 661 -18.46 8.58 -28.12
CA GLN A 661 -18.46 7.16 -28.47
C GLN A 661 -19.04 6.95 -29.88
N VAL A 662 -18.76 5.81 -30.50
CA VAL A 662 -19.49 5.35 -31.68
C VAL A 662 -20.71 4.55 -31.18
N PRO A 663 -21.96 5.03 -31.35
CA PRO A 663 -23.13 4.32 -30.85
C PRO A 663 -23.21 2.88 -31.37
N GLY A 664 -23.35 1.92 -30.45
CA GLY A 664 -23.36 0.49 -30.78
C GLY A 664 -22.03 -0.06 -31.31
N GLY A 665 -20.96 0.74 -31.30
CA GLY A 665 -19.63 0.34 -31.73
C GLY A 665 -18.95 -0.57 -30.70
N ALA A 666 -18.23 -1.58 -31.19
CA ALA A 666 -17.49 -2.55 -30.39
C ALA A 666 -16.04 -2.66 -30.84
N PHE A 667 -15.13 -2.94 -29.91
CA PHE A 667 -13.69 -3.07 -30.16
C PHE A 667 -13.13 -4.31 -29.45
N ALA A 668 -12.22 -5.03 -30.11
CA ALA A 668 -11.55 -6.20 -29.57
C ALA A 668 -10.06 -6.21 -29.90
N ILE A 669 -9.27 -6.68 -28.95
CA ILE A 669 -7.83 -6.92 -29.05
C ILE A 669 -7.63 -8.44 -28.99
N ILE A 670 -6.99 -8.98 -30.03
CA ILE A 670 -6.72 -10.39 -30.19
C ILE A 670 -5.23 -10.62 -29.94
N GLY A 671 -4.92 -11.47 -28.96
CA GLY A 671 -3.56 -11.91 -28.68
C GLY A 671 -3.20 -13.10 -29.56
N TYR A 672 -2.09 -12.99 -30.27
CA TYR A 672 -1.46 -14.03 -31.07
C TYR A 672 -0.18 -14.54 -30.39
N GLY A 673 0.53 -15.47 -31.03
CA GLY A 673 1.84 -15.92 -30.60
C GLY A 673 1.85 -16.47 -29.17
N SER A 674 2.85 -16.05 -28.39
CA SER A 674 3.03 -16.48 -27.00
C SER A 674 1.94 -15.97 -26.06
N LEU A 675 1.41 -14.75 -26.28
CA LEU A 675 0.29 -14.22 -25.49
C LEU A 675 -0.99 -15.03 -25.74
N GLY A 676 -1.27 -15.32 -27.01
CA GLY A 676 -2.42 -16.14 -27.42
C GLY A 676 -2.33 -17.55 -26.87
N GLY A 677 -1.15 -18.16 -26.97
CA GLY A 677 -0.89 -19.52 -26.50
C GLY A 677 -0.58 -19.66 -25.01
N LEU A 678 -0.77 -18.62 -24.19
CA LEU A 678 -0.49 -18.63 -22.75
C LEU A 678 0.94 -19.10 -22.39
N GLU A 679 1.93 -18.70 -23.19
CA GLU A 679 3.32 -19.14 -23.09
C GLU A 679 4.29 -17.93 -23.13
N LEU A 680 3.94 -16.85 -22.41
CA LEU A 680 4.69 -15.60 -22.42
C LEU A 680 5.95 -15.69 -21.55
N GLY A 681 7.12 -15.32 -22.08
CA GLY A 681 8.37 -15.22 -21.31
C GLY A 681 8.66 -13.81 -20.79
N PHE A 682 9.60 -13.66 -19.85
CA PHE A 682 9.90 -12.39 -19.15
C PHE A 682 10.32 -11.20 -20.04
N GLY A 683 10.75 -11.44 -21.27
CA GLY A 683 11.11 -10.40 -22.24
C GLY A 683 10.43 -10.60 -23.59
N SER A 684 9.20 -11.12 -23.58
CA SER A 684 8.43 -11.33 -24.82
C SER A 684 7.64 -10.08 -25.18
N ASP A 685 7.59 -9.79 -26.48
CA ASP A 685 6.70 -8.80 -27.06
C ASP A 685 5.25 -9.31 -27.05
N LEU A 686 4.29 -8.40 -27.21
CA LEU A 686 2.87 -8.76 -27.35
C LEU A 686 2.44 -8.73 -28.82
N ASP A 687 2.13 -9.90 -29.38
CA ASP A 687 1.55 -10.02 -30.70
C ASP A 687 0.04 -9.68 -30.66
N LEU A 688 -0.34 -8.49 -31.14
CA LEU A 688 -1.71 -7.97 -31.06
C LEU A 688 -2.33 -7.70 -32.44
N VAL A 689 -3.61 -8.04 -32.59
CA VAL A 689 -4.46 -7.66 -33.73
C VAL A 689 -5.71 -6.96 -33.22
N PHE A 690 -6.08 -5.85 -33.85
CA PHE A 690 -7.22 -5.02 -33.44
C PHE A 690 -8.41 -5.18 -34.39
N LEU A 691 -9.58 -5.44 -33.81
CA LEU A 691 -10.84 -5.61 -34.52
C LEU A 691 -11.87 -4.61 -34.01
N TYR A 692 -12.77 -4.18 -34.90
CA TYR A 692 -13.94 -3.40 -34.52
C TYR A 692 -15.19 -3.86 -35.27
N ASP A 693 -16.34 -3.46 -34.76
CA ASP A 693 -17.61 -3.55 -35.48
C ASP A 693 -18.53 -2.39 -35.08
N HIS A 694 -19.44 -1.98 -35.95
CA HIS A 694 -20.46 -0.97 -35.65
C HIS A 694 -21.69 -1.12 -36.55
N PRO A 695 -22.86 -0.61 -36.13
CA PRO A 695 -24.05 -0.59 -36.98
C PRO A 695 -23.80 0.20 -38.26
N ARG A 696 -24.33 -0.30 -39.39
CA ARG A 696 -24.12 0.30 -40.71
C ARG A 696 -24.70 1.71 -40.82
N GLU A 697 -25.73 2.04 -40.06
CA GLU A 697 -26.32 3.39 -40.07
C GLU A 697 -25.50 4.40 -39.26
N VAL A 698 -24.52 3.96 -38.47
CA VAL A 698 -23.69 4.81 -37.61
C VAL A 698 -22.35 5.06 -38.31
N GLU A 699 -22.20 6.25 -38.89
CA GLU A 699 -20.98 6.63 -39.61
C GLU A 699 -19.93 7.34 -38.74
N ALA A 700 -20.33 7.92 -37.60
CA ALA A 700 -19.46 8.75 -36.78
C ALA A 700 -19.74 8.65 -35.27
N SER A 701 -18.78 9.13 -34.47
CA SER A 701 -18.92 9.26 -33.02
C SER A 701 -19.81 10.45 -32.60
N ASP A 702 -20.39 10.38 -31.41
CA ASP A 702 -21.46 11.27 -30.92
C ASP A 702 -20.98 12.49 -30.09
N GLY A 703 -19.66 12.72 -30.00
CA GLY A 703 -19.10 13.78 -29.17
C GLY A 703 -18.95 15.13 -29.87
N LYS A 704 -18.44 16.11 -29.11
CA LYS A 704 -18.24 17.51 -29.57
C LYS A 704 -17.33 17.65 -30.81
N ARG A 705 -16.47 16.66 -31.04
CA ARG A 705 -15.54 16.58 -32.19
C ARG A 705 -15.69 15.20 -32.83
N PRO A 706 -16.75 14.97 -33.63
CA PRO A 706 -17.06 13.64 -34.15
C PRO A 706 -15.94 13.14 -35.07
N LEU A 707 -15.72 11.83 -35.06
CA LEU A 707 -14.83 11.13 -35.96
C LEU A 707 -15.60 10.04 -36.69
N GLU A 708 -15.27 9.82 -37.96
CA GLU A 708 -15.74 8.64 -38.70
C GLU A 708 -15.38 7.35 -37.93
N ALA A 709 -16.29 6.38 -37.91
CA ALA A 709 -16.23 5.21 -37.03
C ALA A 709 -14.91 4.43 -37.16
N GLY A 710 -14.49 4.09 -38.38
CA GLY A 710 -13.22 3.41 -38.63
C GLY A 710 -12.02 4.21 -38.12
N ARG A 711 -12.01 5.53 -38.35
CA ARG A 711 -10.98 6.45 -37.82
C ARG A 711 -10.99 6.53 -36.29
N TRP A 712 -12.15 6.48 -35.65
CA TRP A 712 -12.28 6.48 -34.20
C TRP A 712 -11.62 5.22 -33.61
N PHE A 713 -11.93 4.03 -34.14
CA PHE A 713 -11.30 2.78 -33.68
C PHE A 713 -9.81 2.69 -34.01
N ALA A 714 -9.37 3.24 -35.15
CA ALA A 714 -7.96 3.33 -35.48
C ALA A 714 -7.19 4.21 -34.47
N ARG A 715 -7.80 5.32 -34.03
CA ARG A 715 -7.22 6.16 -32.96
C ARG A 715 -7.21 5.44 -31.62
N LEU A 716 -8.23 4.66 -31.30
CA LEU A 716 -8.25 3.84 -30.07
C LEU A 716 -7.10 2.82 -30.07
N ALA A 717 -6.94 2.06 -31.16
CA ALA A 717 -5.83 1.12 -31.32
C ALA A 717 -4.46 1.82 -31.20
N GLN A 718 -4.29 2.95 -31.87
CA GLN A 718 -3.06 3.75 -31.80
C GLN A 718 -2.79 4.24 -30.38
N LYS A 719 -3.81 4.69 -29.65
CA LYS A 719 -3.68 5.15 -28.27
C LYS A 719 -3.29 4.01 -27.33
N VAL A 720 -3.90 2.83 -27.47
CA VAL A 720 -3.49 1.63 -26.73
C VAL A 720 -2.02 1.31 -26.96
N MET A 721 -1.57 1.33 -28.22
CA MET A 721 -0.16 1.11 -28.54
C MET A 721 0.76 2.17 -27.91
N THR A 722 0.35 3.44 -27.98
CA THR A 722 1.10 4.55 -27.37
C THR A 722 1.24 4.37 -25.86
N LEU A 723 0.17 3.99 -25.16
CA LEU A 723 0.20 3.81 -23.71
C LEU A 723 1.03 2.58 -23.29
N LEU A 724 0.91 1.46 -24.00
CA LEU A 724 1.72 0.26 -23.74
C LEU A 724 3.22 0.51 -23.98
N GLY A 725 3.56 1.30 -25.01
CA GLY A 725 4.94 1.64 -25.35
C GLY A 725 5.48 2.93 -24.71
N ALA A 726 4.71 3.60 -23.85
CA ALA A 726 5.13 4.85 -23.21
C ALA A 726 6.24 4.60 -22.18
N GLU A 727 7.23 5.48 -22.15
CA GLU A 727 8.31 5.41 -21.18
C GLU A 727 7.87 6.06 -19.86
N THR A 728 7.86 5.28 -18.78
CA THR A 728 7.57 5.74 -17.42
C THR A 728 8.82 5.64 -16.55
N GLY A 729 8.76 6.08 -15.28
CA GLY A 729 9.84 5.82 -14.31
C GLY A 729 10.16 4.33 -14.09
N ALA A 730 9.23 3.44 -14.46
CA ALA A 730 9.37 1.98 -14.42
C ALA A 730 9.65 1.35 -15.82
N GLY A 731 10.11 2.16 -16.78
CA GLY A 731 10.32 1.74 -18.17
C GLY A 731 9.02 1.69 -18.98
N ARG A 732 8.95 0.82 -19.98
CA ARG A 732 7.72 0.51 -20.76
C ARG A 732 6.92 -0.62 -20.14
N LEU A 733 5.62 -0.68 -20.45
CA LEU A 733 4.79 -1.84 -20.09
C LEU A 733 5.18 -3.05 -20.93
N TYR A 734 5.06 -2.92 -22.26
CA TYR A 734 5.38 -3.96 -23.23
C TYR A 734 5.76 -3.37 -24.59
N ASP A 735 6.68 -4.01 -25.29
CA ASP A 735 6.82 -3.85 -26.74
C ASP A 735 5.74 -4.65 -27.47
N ILE A 736 5.29 -4.14 -28.61
CA ILE A 736 4.09 -4.63 -29.31
C ILE A 736 4.45 -4.98 -30.75
N ASP A 737 4.02 -6.16 -31.18
CA ASP A 737 4.09 -6.60 -32.56
C ASP A 737 2.68 -6.71 -33.16
N VAL A 738 2.43 -6.00 -34.26
CA VAL A 738 1.13 -5.98 -34.96
C VAL A 738 1.23 -6.58 -36.37
N ARG A 739 2.30 -7.32 -36.68
CA ARG A 739 2.59 -7.84 -38.04
C ARG A 739 1.68 -8.99 -38.45
N LEU A 740 0.99 -9.65 -37.52
CA LEU A 740 0.06 -10.77 -37.79
C LEU A 740 -1.36 -10.31 -38.18
N ARG A 741 -1.60 -9.01 -38.33
CA ARG A 741 -2.87 -8.48 -38.85
C ARG A 741 -3.01 -8.75 -40.37
N PRO A 742 -4.24 -8.71 -40.93
CA PRO A 742 -4.45 -8.85 -42.38
C PRO A 742 -3.54 -7.93 -43.21
N ASP A 743 -2.96 -8.46 -44.29
CA ASP A 743 -1.98 -7.76 -45.15
C ASP A 743 -0.68 -7.31 -44.44
N GLY A 744 -0.46 -7.78 -43.20
CA GLY A 744 0.72 -7.52 -42.39
C GLY A 744 1.03 -6.03 -42.24
N GLY A 745 2.31 -5.66 -42.36
CA GLY A 745 2.78 -4.28 -42.22
C GLY A 745 2.14 -3.27 -43.18
N LYS A 746 1.57 -3.73 -44.29
CA LYS A 746 0.91 -2.87 -45.31
C LYS A 746 -0.60 -2.74 -45.08
N GLY A 747 -1.19 -3.56 -44.23
CA GLY A 747 -2.61 -3.53 -43.89
C GLY A 747 -2.97 -2.46 -42.87
N ALA A 748 -4.26 -2.12 -42.81
CA ALA A 748 -4.82 -1.20 -41.82
C ALA A 748 -4.52 -1.70 -40.38
N LEU A 749 -4.27 -0.76 -39.46
CA LEU A 749 -3.95 -1.10 -38.07
C LEU A 749 -5.11 -1.84 -37.38
N VAL A 750 -6.34 -1.43 -37.68
CA VAL A 750 -7.58 -2.02 -37.18
C VAL A 750 -8.41 -2.48 -38.37
N SER A 751 -9.02 -3.66 -38.27
CA SER A 751 -9.91 -4.22 -39.30
C SER A 751 -11.34 -4.33 -38.78
N SER A 752 -12.34 -4.10 -39.64
CA SER A 752 -13.71 -4.48 -39.29
C SER A 752 -13.79 -6.00 -39.17
N LEU A 753 -14.68 -6.52 -38.32
CA LEU A 753 -14.87 -7.97 -38.20
C LEU A 753 -15.26 -8.60 -39.55
N ALA A 754 -16.08 -7.91 -40.35
CA ALA A 754 -16.48 -8.36 -41.67
C ALA A 754 -15.28 -8.51 -42.62
N SER A 755 -14.45 -7.47 -42.73
CA SER A 755 -13.23 -7.51 -43.57
C SER A 755 -12.24 -8.55 -43.09
N TYR A 756 -12.12 -8.73 -41.78
CA TYR A 756 -11.27 -9.77 -41.18
C TYR A 756 -11.77 -11.18 -41.55
N ARG A 757 -13.08 -11.43 -41.45
CA ARG A 757 -13.71 -12.70 -41.86
C ARG A 757 -13.45 -12.99 -43.34
N ASP A 758 -13.68 -12.03 -44.23
CA ASP A 758 -13.47 -12.19 -45.67
C ASP A 758 -12.00 -12.46 -45.99
N TYR A 759 -11.07 -11.76 -45.33
CA TYR A 759 -9.63 -12.01 -45.48
C TYR A 759 -9.26 -13.45 -45.07
N GLN A 760 -9.72 -13.91 -43.90
CA GLN A 760 -9.44 -15.26 -43.41
C GLN A 760 -10.01 -16.37 -44.31
N ARG A 761 -11.15 -16.09 -44.96
CA ARG A 761 -11.80 -17.00 -45.90
C ARG A 761 -11.07 -17.06 -47.25
N ASP A 762 -10.81 -15.91 -47.85
CA ASP A 762 -10.49 -15.82 -49.28
C ASP A 762 -9.01 -15.57 -49.59
N ARG A 763 -8.24 -15.00 -48.65
CA ARG A 763 -6.89 -14.46 -48.91
C ARG A 763 -5.80 -15.02 -48.00
N ALA A 764 -6.15 -15.42 -46.77
CA ALA A 764 -5.17 -15.86 -45.79
C ALA A 764 -4.48 -17.18 -46.18
N TRP A 765 -3.16 -17.23 -45.98
CA TRP A 765 -2.34 -18.40 -46.24
C TRP A 765 -2.44 -19.43 -45.11
N THR A 766 -2.04 -20.68 -45.39
CA THR A 766 -2.01 -21.78 -44.39
C THR A 766 -1.23 -21.39 -43.12
N TRP A 767 -0.13 -20.65 -43.24
CA TRP A 767 0.65 -20.20 -42.08
C TRP A 767 -0.07 -19.15 -41.22
N GLU A 768 -0.97 -18.34 -41.79
CA GLU A 768 -1.81 -17.40 -41.04
C GLU A 768 -2.88 -18.17 -40.27
N HIS A 769 -3.43 -19.24 -40.86
CA HIS A 769 -4.32 -20.16 -40.14
C HIS A 769 -3.58 -20.92 -39.03
N GLN A 770 -2.30 -21.29 -39.24
CA GLN A 770 -1.46 -21.84 -38.17
C GLN A 770 -1.33 -20.86 -37.00
N ALA A 771 -1.04 -19.58 -37.26
CA ALA A 771 -0.97 -18.56 -36.22
C ALA A 771 -2.32 -18.37 -35.50
N LEU A 772 -3.44 -18.46 -36.24
CA LEU A 772 -4.80 -18.35 -35.72
C LEU A 772 -5.17 -19.49 -34.73
N VAL A 773 -4.50 -20.65 -34.79
CA VAL A 773 -4.71 -21.75 -33.82
C VAL A 773 -4.47 -21.27 -32.39
N ARG A 774 -3.48 -20.42 -32.16
CA ARG A 774 -3.16 -19.90 -30.81
C ARG A 774 -3.88 -18.61 -30.49
N ALA A 775 -4.53 -17.97 -31.47
CA ALA A 775 -5.14 -16.66 -31.29
C ALA A 775 -6.35 -16.72 -30.35
N ARG A 776 -6.47 -15.73 -29.46
CA ARG A 776 -7.62 -15.57 -28.55
C ARG A 776 -7.90 -14.09 -28.29
N ALA A 777 -9.14 -13.76 -27.96
CA ALA A 777 -9.45 -12.44 -27.44
C ALA A 777 -8.77 -12.22 -26.07
N VAL A 778 -8.11 -11.06 -25.90
CA VAL A 778 -7.43 -10.67 -24.65
C VAL A 778 -8.09 -9.46 -23.99
N ALA A 779 -8.69 -8.55 -24.76
CA ALA A 779 -9.42 -7.41 -24.23
C ALA A 779 -10.48 -6.95 -25.22
N GLY A 780 -11.54 -6.30 -24.76
CA GLY A 780 -12.58 -5.74 -25.63
C GLY A 780 -14.00 -6.01 -25.17
N ASP A 781 -14.95 -5.61 -26.00
CA ASP A 781 -16.38 -5.81 -25.77
C ASP A 781 -16.76 -7.28 -26.00
N ALA A 782 -17.46 -7.88 -25.04
CA ALA A 782 -17.71 -9.33 -24.99
C ALA A 782 -18.35 -9.90 -26.26
N ALA A 783 -19.34 -9.21 -26.81
CA ALA A 783 -20.04 -9.63 -28.03
C ALA A 783 -19.10 -9.71 -29.25
N LEU A 784 -18.16 -8.77 -29.40
CA LEU A 784 -17.21 -8.80 -30.50
C LEU A 784 -16.13 -9.88 -30.29
N CYS A 785 -15.71 -10.10 -29.05
CA CYS A 785 -14.80 -11.20 -28.70
C CYS A 785 -15.42 -12.57 -29.06
N GLU A 786 -16.71 -12.77 -28.74
CA GLU A 786 -17.45 -13.98 -29.12
C GLU A 786 -17.59 -14.11 -30.65
N ALA A 787 -17.88 -13.00 -31.33
CA ALA A 787 -17.98 -12.99 -32.79
C ALA A 787 -16.64 -13.32 -33.47
N PHE A 788 -15.51 -12.86 -32.91
CA PHE A 788 -14.17 -13.30 -33.34
C PHE A 788 -13.97 -14.80 -33.14
N VAL A 789 -14.39 -15.37 -32.00
CA VAL A 789 -14.29 -16.82 -31.75
C VAL A 789 -15.08 -17.61 -32.79
N GLN A 790 -16.23 -17.10 -33.25
CA GLN A 790 -16.98 -17.72 -34.35
C GLN A 790 -16.20 -17.66 -35.68
N VAL A 791 -15.62 -16.51 -36.05
CA VAL A 791 -14.78 -16.40 -37.26
C VAL A 791 -13.58 -17.34 -37.18
N ARG A 792 -12.93 -17.44 -36.02
CA ARG A 792 -11.84 -18.39 -35.79
C ARG A 792 -12.32 -19.83 -35.98
N ARG A 793 -13.48 -20.20 -35.42
CA ARG A 793 -14.08 -21.53 -35.59
C ARG A 793 -14.37 -21.82 -37.06
N GLU A 794 -15.07 -20.93 -37.76
CA GLU A 794 -15.38 -21.07 -39.20
C GLU A 794 -14.11 -21.27 -40.04
N THR A 795 -13.05 -20.51 -39.73
CA THR A 795 -11.78 -20.58 -40.48
C THR A 795 -11.03 -21.88 -40.21
N LEU A 796 -10.93 -22.30 -38.95
CA LEU A 796 -10.15 -23.49 -38.57
C LEU A 796 -10.86 -24.80 -38.90
N THR A 797 -12.20 -24.83 -38.90
CA THR A 797 -13.03 -26.01 -39.25
C THR A 797 -13.17 -26.27 -40.76
N ARG A 798 -12.51 -25.47 -41.61
CA ARG A 798 -12.48 -25.74 -43.07
C ARG A 798 -11.90 -27.12 -43.36
N VAL A 799 -12.57 -27.88 -44.23
CA VAL A 799 -12.03 -29.13 -44.76
C VAL A 799 -10.80 -28.82 -45.59
N ARG A 800 -9.70 -29.52 -45.32
CA ARG A 800 -8.40 -29.36 -45.99
C ARG A 800 -7.96 -30.71 -46.54
N ASP A 801 -7.25 -30.69 -47.66
CA ASP A 801 -6.49 -31.86 -48.12
C ASP A 801 -5.31 -32.08 -47.15
N PRO A 802 -5.23 -33.22 -46.44
CA PRO A 802 -4.15 -33.49 -45.50
C PRO A 802 -2.77 -33.46 -46.14
N ALA A 803 -2.62 -33.91 -47.39
CA ALA A 803 -1.34 -33.95 -48.07
C ALA A 803 -0.82 -32.53 -48.36
N LEU A 804 -1.71 -31.65 -48.86
CA LEU A 804 -1.38 -30.25 -49.12
C LEU A 804 -1.08 -29.49 -47.82
N LEU A 805 -1.87 -29.71 -46.77
CA LEU A 805 -1.62 -29.11 -45.45
C LEU A 805 -0.24 -29.50 -44.92
N HIS A 806 0.10 -30.79 -44.95
CA HIS A 806 1.40 -31.27 -44.45
C HIS A 806 2.55 -30.72 -45.30
N GLU A 807 2.37 -30.61 -46.62
CA GLU A 807 3.36 -29.99 -47.51
C GLU A 807 3.60 -28.51 -47.18
N ASP A 808 2.53 -27.73 -47.00
CA ASP A 808 2.59 -26.31 -46.65
C ASP A 808 3.29 -26.09 -45.31
N VAL A 809 2.90 -26.85 -44.28
CA VAL A 809 3.48 -26.78 -42.92
C VAL A 809 4.98 -27.11 -42.98
N ARG A 810 5.36 -28.18 -43.70
CA ARG A 810 6.77 -28.56 -43.88
C ARG A 810 7.58 -27.49 -44.61
N LYS A 811 7.07 -26.95 -45.72
CA LYS A 811 7.74 -25.89 -46.50
C LYS A 811 7.96 -24.64 -45.65
N MET A 812 6.93 -24.21 -44.93
CA MET A 812 7.03 -23.05 -44.05
C MET A 812 8.04 -23.29 -42.93
N ARG A 813 7.97 -24.46 -42.27
CA ARG A 813 8.90 -24.79 -41.19
C ARG A 813 10.35 -24.84 -41.67
N ALA A 814 10.59 -25.41 -42.85
CA ALA A 814 11.90 -25.50 -43.47
C ALA A 814 12.49 -24.11 -43.75
N ARG A 815 11.68 -23.20 -44.31
CA ARG A 815 12.08 -21.81 -44.54
C ARG A 815 12.41 -21.10 -43.23
N MET A 816 11.53 -21.18 -42.22
CA MET A 816 11.77 -20.58 -40.91
C MET A 816 13.05 -21.12 -40.26
N ARG A 817 13.31 -22.43 -40.38
CA ARG A 817 14.55 -23.02 -39.84
C ARG A 817 15.78 -22.46 -40.53
N ALA A 818 15.79 -22.40 -41.85
CA ALA A 818 16.93 -21.90 -42.61
C ALA A 818 17.30 -20.45 -42.23
N GLU A 819 16.29 -19.63 -41.93
CA GLU A 819 16.46 -18.21 -41.58
C GLU A 819 16.76 -17.98 -40.09
N LEU A 820 16.13 -18.72 -39.17
CA LEU A 820 16.10 -18.41 -37.74
C LEU A 820 16.89 -19.38 -36.85
N ASP A 821 17.17 -20.60 -37.30
CA ASP A 821 17.94 -21.56 -36.51
C ASP A 821 19.40 -21.07 -36.35
N ARG A 822 19.87 -21.08 -35.11
CA ARG A 822 21.22 -20.69 -34.72
C ARG A 822 22.03 -21.85 -34.14
N SER A 823 21.51 -23.08 -34.22
CA SER A 823 22.19 -24.28 -33.75
C SER A 823 23.52 -24.51 -34.48
N ASP A 824 24.49 -25.07 -33.75
CA ASP A 824 25.80 -25.47 -34.25
C ASP A 824 26.16 -26.88 -33.74
N ALA A 825 27.36 -27.37 -34.04
CA ALA A 825 27.79 -28.73 -33.69
C ALA A 825 27.78 -29.03 -32.18
N GLY A 826 27.85 -28.00 -31.32
CA GLY A 826 27.89 -28.16 -29.87
C GLY A 826 26.69 -27.58 -29.13
N ARG A 827 25.82 -26.80 -29.79
CA ARG A 827 24.71 -26.08 -29.16
C ARG A 827 23.44 -26.18 -29.99
N LEU A 828 22.33 -26.41 -29.29
CA LEU A 828 20.98 -26.43 -29.82
C LEU A 828 20.26 -25.10 -29.53
N ASP A 829 19.62 -24.52 -30.54
CA ASP A 829 18.61 -23.47 -30.36
C ASP A 829 17.31 -24.11 -29.85
N LEU A 830 16.94 -23.82 -28.59
CA LEU A 830 15.78 -24.44 -27.92
C LEU A 830 14.43 -24.09 -28.58
N LYS A 831 14.37 -22.96 -29.30
CA LYS A 831 13.15 -22.50 -29.95
C LYS A 831 13.11 -22.96 -31.40
N GLN A 832 14.16 -22.65 -32.17
CA GLN A 832 14.18 -22.80 -33.62
C GLN A 832 14.90 -24.06 -34.11
N GLY A 833 15.66 -24.71 -33.23
CA GLY A 833 16.44 -25.89 -33.55
C GLY A 833 15.59 -27.15 -33.73
N ALA A 834 16.29 -28.23 -33.99
CA ALA A 834 15.72 -29.54 -34.28
C ALA A 834 15.06 -30.17 -33.05
N GLY A 835 13.75 -30.42 -33.14
CA GLY A 835 12.92 -30.90 -32.04
C GLY A 835 12.66 -29.83 -30.98
N GLY A 836 12.91 -28.55 -31.31
CA GLY A 836 12.67 -27.43 -30.42
C GLY A 836 11.20 -27.06 -30.28
N LEU A 837 10.92 -26.00 -29.51
CA LEU A 837 9.56 -25.55 -29.21
C LEU A 837 8.73 -25.24 -30.47
N VAL A 838 9.35 -24.68 -31.53
CA VAL A 838 8.63 -24.36 -32.77
C VAL A 838 8.25 -25.62 -33.56
N ASP A 839 9.00 -26.72 -33.45
CA ASP A 839 8.59 -27.99 -34.08
C ASP A 839 7.35 -28.56 -33.40
N LEU A 840 7.30 -28.51 -32.07
CA LEU A 840 6.12 -28.90 -31.30
C LEU A 840 4.93 -28.01 -31.65
N GLU A 841 5.12 -26.69 -31.73
CA GLU A 841 4.08 -25.76 -32.14
C GLU A 841 3.52 -26.09 -33.54
N PHE A 842 4.40 -26.34 -34.52
CA PHE A 842 3.98 -26.70 -35.89
C PHE A 842 3.26 -28.04 -35.94
N LEU A 843 3.71 -29.03 -35.15
CA LEU A 843 3.05 -30.32 -35.02
C LEU A 843 1.59 -30.16 -34.54
N LEU A 844 1.40 -29.41 -33.46
CA LEU A 844 0.07 -29.22 -32.87
C LEU A 844 -0.83 -28.36 -33.77
N GLN A 845 -0.28 -27.33 -34.42
CA GLN A 845 -1.02 -26.51 -35.39
C GLN A 845 -1.51 -27.34 -36.58
N ALA A 846 -0.66 -28.23 -37.12
CA ALA A 846 -1.05 -29.13 -38.21
C ALA A 846 -2.16 -30.08 -37.77
N GLY A 847 -2.04 -30.66 -36.57
CA GLY A 847 -3.08 -31.51 -35.97
C GLY A 847 -4.41 -30.78 -35.85
N VAL A 848 -4.42 -29.56 -35.29
CA VAL A 848 -5.65 -28.76 -35.17
C VAL A 848 -6.25 -28.46 -36.54
N LEU A 849 -5.46 -28.00 -37.51
CA LEU A 849 -5.95 -27.64 -38.85
C LEU A 849 -6.48 -28.85 -39.62
N GLY A 850 -5.91 -30.03 -39.39
CA GLY A 850 -6.35 -31.29 -40.01
C GLY A 850 -7.60 -31.89 -39.34
N GLN A 851 -7.77 -31.70 -38.03
CA GLN A 851 -8.80 -32.39 -37.25
C GLN A 851 -10.01 -31.52 -36.90
N ALA A 852 -9.89 -30.19 -36.93
CA ALA A 852 -10.94 -29.31 -36.44
C ALA A 852 -12.28 -29.43 -37.21
N ALA A 853 -12.26 -29.82 -38.49
CA ALA A 853 -13.47 -30.01 -39.28
C ALA A 853 -14.36 -31.15 -38.71
N GLU A 854 -13.74 -32.26 -38.31
CA GLU A 854 -14.43 -33.43 -37.76
C GLU A 854 -14.58 -33.34 -36.24
N HIS A 855 -13.64 -32.67 -35.58
CA HIS A 855 -13.58 -32.52 -34.12
C HIS A 855 -13.44 -31.05 -33.69
N PRO A 856 -14.48 -30.21 -33.80
CA PRO A 856 -14.40 -28.79 -33.44
C PRO A 856 -14.00 -28.50 -31.99
N ALA A 857 -14.14 -29.48 -31.09
CA ALA A 857 -13.75 -29.36 -29.68
C ALA A 857 -12.25 -29.07 -29.49
N VAL A 858 -11.38 -29.46 -30.43
CA VAL A 858 -9.93 -29.15 -30.36
C VAL A 858 -9.64 -27.65 -30.38
N LEU A 859 -10.59 -26.83 -30.84
CA LEU A 859 -10.48 -25.37 -30.91
C LEU A 859 -10.69 -24.67 -29.57
N LEU A 860 -11.15 -25.37 -28.53
CA LEU A 860 -11.27 -24.84 -27.17
C LEU A 860 -9.90 -24.61 -26.53
N ALA A 861 -8.88 -25.32 -26.99
CA ALA A 861 -7.51 -25.18 -26.54
C ALA A 861 -6.73 -24.20 -27.44
N CYS A 862 -5.90 -23.36 -26.81
CA CYS A 862 -4.90 -22.51 -27.48
C CYS A 862 -3.49 -22.68 -26.88
N ALA A 863 -3.40 -23.18 -25.65
CA ALA A 863 -2.13 -23.41 -24.95
C ALA A 863 -1.53 -24.76 -25.34
N THR A 864 -0.19 -24.82 -25.46
CA THR A 864 0.54 -26.01 -25.91
C THR A 864 0.16 -27.28 -25.14
N PRO A 865 0.11 -27.30 -23.78
CA PRO A 865 -0.33 -28.49 -23.04
C PRO A 865 -1.76 -28.92 -23.37
N ALA A 866 -2.70 -27.97 -23.40
CA ALA A 866 -4.10 -28.26 -23.70
C ALA A 866 -4.31 -28.74 -25.16
N LEU A 867 -3.48 -28.27 -26.09
CA LEU A 867 -3.49 -28.72 -27.48
C LEU A 867 -2.99 -30.17 -27.62
N ILE A 868 -1.97 -30.56 -26.84
CA ILE A 868 -1.51 -31.95 -26.77
C ILE A 868 -2.67 -32.84 -26.32
N ASP A 869 -3.33 -32.48 -25.21
CA ASP A 869 -4.43 -33.27 -24.64
C ASP A 869 -5.62 -33.37 -25.59
N ALA A 870 -6.00 -32.25 -26.23
CA ALA A 870 -7.09 -32.23 -27.18
C ALA A 870 -6.83 -33.13 -28.40
N LEU A 871 -5.59 -33.16 -28.91
CA LEU A 871 -5.22 -33.99 -30.05
C LEU A 871 -5.08 -35.47 -29.71
N VAL A 872 -4.73 -35.79 -28.46
CA VAL A 872 -4.79 -37.16 -27.94
C VAL A 872 -6.24 -37.61 -27.75
N GLN A 873 -7.11 -36.75 -27.24
CA GLN A 873 -8.52 -37.06 -27.02
C GLN A 873 -9.26 -37.46 -28.31
N VAL A 874 -8.91 -36.81 -29.44
CA VAL A 874 -9.46 -37.14 -30.77
C VAL A 874 -8.67 -38.23 -31.49
N GLN A 875 -7.73 -38.88 -30.81
CA GLN A 875 -6.90 -39.98 -31.33
C GLN A 875 -6.04 -39.61 -32.55
N TRP A 876 -5.83 -38.32 -32.82
CA TRP A 876 -4.88 -37.89 -33.83
C TRP A 876 -3.45 -38.17 -33.36
N LEU A 877 -3.16 -37.87 -32.08
CA LEU A 877 -1.97 -38.37 -31.39
C LEU A 877 -2.32 -39.66 -30.63
N PRO A 878 -1.44 -40.68 -30.64
CA PRO A 878 -1.59 -41.85 -29.77
C PRO A 878 -1.62 -41.46 -28.29
N ALA A 879 -2.39 -42.18 -27.47
CA ALA A 879 -2.56 -41.88 -26.04
C ALA A 879 -1.23 -41.84 -25.26
N GLU A 880 -0.29 -42.70 -25.63
CA GLU A 880 1.07 -42.73 -25.06
C GLU A 880 1.91 -41.49 -25.39
N SER A 881 1.46 -40.60 -26.28
CA SER A 881 2.18 -39.39 -26.67
C SER A 881 2.01 -38.25 -25.67
N ALA A 882 0.96 -38.26 -24.84
CA ALA A 882 0.63 -37.14 -23.95
C ALA A 882 1.78 -36.84 -22.97
N ALA A 883 2.14 -37.81 -22.12
CA ALA A 883 3.15 -37.60 -21.08
C ALA A 883 4.54 -37.24 -21.65
N PRO A 884 5.08 -37.91 -22.69
CA PRO A 884 6.35 -37.51 -23.29
C PRO A 884 6.35 -36.10 -23.88
N LEU A 885 5.27 -35.68 -24.56
CA LEU A 885 5.19 -34.34 -25.14
C LEU A 885 5.04 -33.25 -24.08
N HIS A 886 4.26 -33.48 -23.02
CA HIS A 886 4.19 -32.57 -21.87
C HIS A 886 5.55 -32.41 -21.20
N HIS A 887 6.26 -33.52 -20.97
CA HIS A 887 7.60 -33.48 -20.38
C HIS A 887 8.62 -32.78 -21.28
N ALA A 888 8.57 -33.04 -22.59
CA ALA A 888 9.42 -32.38 -23.57
C ALA A 888 9.18 -30.87 -23.60
N HIS A 889 7.91 -30.43 -23.64
CA HIS A 889 7.53 -29.03 -23.56
C HIS A 889 8.04 -28.37 -22.29
N ALA A 890 7.76 -28.95 -21.12
CA ALA A 890 8.18 -28.42 -19.83
C ALA A 890 9.72 -28.26 -19.74
N THR A 891 10.46 -29.26 -20.19
CA THR A 891 11.94 -29.27 -20.17
C THR A 891 12.51 -28.16 -21.07
N LEU A 892 11.97 -27.97 -22.27
CA LEU A 892 12.43 -26.94 -23.20
C LEU A 892 12.04 -25.52 -22.74
N VAL A 893 10.85 -25.36 -22.15
CA VAL A 893 10.40 -24.09 -21.54
C VAL A 893 11.28 -23.73 -20.35
N GLU A 894 11.58 -24.68 -19.46
CA GLU A 894 12.47 -24.49 -18.32
C GLU A 894 13.86 -24.00 -18.75
N ALA A 895 14.48 -24.72 -19.69
CA ALA A 895 15.79 -24.35 -20.22
C ALA A 895 15.75 -22.97 -20.91
N GLY A 896 14.66 -22.66 -21.63
CA GLY A 896 14.46 -21.38 -22.29
C GLY A 896 14.29 -20.21 -21.30
N LEU A 897 13.54 -20.39 -20.21
CA LEU A 897 13.39 -19.41 -19.16
C LEU A 897 14.68 -19.20 -18.38
N SER A 898 15.41 -20.27 -18.06
CA SER A 898 16.73 -20.18 -17.40
C SER A 898 17.70 -19.32 -18.22
N CYS A 899 17.78 -19.53 -19.54
CA CYS A 899 18.59 -18.67 -20.42
C CYS A 899 18.10 -17.21 -20.39
N THR A 900 16.79 -16.99 -20.47
CA THR A 900 16.20 -15.64 -20.46
C THR A 900 16.49 -14.89 -19.15
N LEU A 901 16.33 -15.57 -18.01
CA LEU A 901 16.59 -15.01 -16.68
C LEU A 901 18.07 -14.70 -16.47
N ASP A 902 18.98 -15.41 -17.13
CA ASP A 902 20.40 -15.14 -17.07
C ASP A 902 20.93 -14.32 -18.26
N ARG A 903 20.05 -13.68 -19.05
CA ARG A 903 20.40 -12.86 -20.23
C ARG A 903 21.28 -13.59 -21.26
N ARG A 904 21.17 -14.92 -21.32
CA ARG A 904 21.85 -15.75 -22.29
C ARG A 904 20.95 -16.04 -23.49
N PRO A 905 21.52 -16.18 -24.70
CA PRO A 905 20.76 -16.71 -25.83
C PRO A 905 20.22 -18.10 -25.49
N ARG A 906 19.08 -18.50 -26.06
CA ARG A 906 18.46 -19.82 -25.89
C ARG A 906 19.19 -20.92 -26.69
N LEU A 907 20.52 -20.89 -26.62
CA LEU A 907 21.47 -21.71 -27.34
C LEU A 907 22.33 -22.45 -26.31
N ILE A 908 22.06 -23.74 -26.12
CA ILE A 908 22.70 -24.52 -25.06
C ILE A 908 23.21 -25.86 -25.55
N ALA A 909 24.24 -26.40 -24.88
CA ALA A 909 24.64 -27.78 -25.10
C ALA A 909 23.49 -28.72 -24.70
N PRO A 910 23.08 -29.66 -25.58
CA PRO A 910 21.96 -30.54 -25.29
C PRO A 910 22.33 -31.50 -24.16
N THR A 911 21.60 -31.40 -23.04
CA THR A 911 21.66 -32.38 -21.95
C THR A 911 20.92 -33.67 -22.37
N PRO A 912 21.09 -34.81 -21.66
CA PRO A 912 20.32 -36.02 -21.95
C PRO A 912 18.80 -35.81 -21.95
N ALA A 913 18.29 -34.97 -21.03
CA ALA A 913 16.87 -34.62 -20.96
C ALA A 913 16.41 -33.82 -22.18
N ILE A 914 17.20 -32.82 -22.61
CA ILE A 914 16.91 -32.02 -23.82
C ILE A 914 16.96 -32.90 -25.08
N ALA A 915 17.97 -33.76 -25.19
CA ALA A 915 18.09 -34.68 -26.32
C ALA A 915 16.92 -35.68 -26.37
N GLN A 916 16.41 -36.12 -25.22
CA GLN A 916 15.20 -36.93 -25.18
C GLN A 916 13.97 -36.13 -25.60
N ALA A 917 13.80 -34.91 -25.08
CA ALA A 917 12.69 -34.03 -25.43
C ALA A 917 12.62 -33.76 -26.94
N THR A 918 13.75 -33.45 -27.57
CA THR A 918 13.81 -33.20 -29.02
C THR A 918 13.50 -34.44 -29.83
N ARG A 919 13.98 -35.62 -29.41
CA ARG A 919 13.67 -36.91 -30.04
C ARG A 919 12.19 -37.25 -29.96
N GLU A 920 11.53 -37.03 -28.82
CA GLU A 920 10.09 -37.26 -28.68
C GLU A 920 9.30 -36.38 -29.67
N ILE A 921 9.59 -35.08 -29.71
CA ILE A 921 8.90 -34.14 -30.62
C ILE A 921 9.08 -34.56 -32.08
N PHE A 922 10.31 -34.87 -32.50
CA PHE A 922 10.57 -35.34 -33.86
C PHE A 922 9.91 -36.68 -34.18
N GLY A 923 9.98 -37.63 -33.25
CA GLY A 923 9.39 -38.95 -33.41
C GLY A 923 7.88 -38.85 -33.68
N ARG A 924 7.18 -38.01 -32.92
CA ARG A 924 5.74 -37.77 -33.14
C ARG A 924 5.45 -37.02 -34.43
N ALA A 925 6.24 -36.00 -34.76
CA ALA A 925 6.09 -35.29 -36.04
C ALA A 925 6.25 -36.24 -37.24
N ARG A 926 7.30 -37.08 -37.23
CA ARG A 926 7.52 -38.08 -38.27
C ARG A 926 6.39 -39.11 -38.34
N ALA A 927 5.91 -39.60 -37.20
CA ALA A 927 4.80 -40.56 -37.14
C ALA A 927 3.51 -39.99 -37.76
N GLN A 928 3.32 -38.66 -37.70
CA GLN A 928 2.21 -37.94 -38.33
C GLN A 928 2.49 -37.53 -39.79
N GLY A 929 3.58 -37.99 -40.40
CA GLY A 929 3.96 -37.62 -41.77
C GLY A 929 4.51 -36.20 -41.93
N LEU A 930 4.85 -35.53 -40.83
CA LEU A 930 5.46 -34.19 -40.80
C LEU A 930 6.97 -34.30 -40.60
N GLU A 931 7.69 -34.67 -41.67
CA GLU A 931 9.15 -34.72 -41.64
C GLU A 931 9.76 -33.30 -41.74
N PHE A 932 10.07 -32.71 -40.59
CA PHE A 932 10.78 -31.42 -40.52
C PHE A 932 12.28 -31.59 -40.79
N PRO A 933 12.94 -30.64 -41.48
CA PRO A 933 14.36 -30.75 -41.80
C PRO A 933 15.22 -30.62 -40.55
N LEU A 934 16.32 -31.39 -40.44
CA LEU A 934 17.20 -31.38 -39.26
C LEU A 934 17.98 -30.07 -39.06
N GLY A 935 18.17 -29.24 -40.10
CA GLY A 935 18.91 -27.97 -40.01
C GLY A 935 20.41 -28.10 -40.33
N LYS A 936 21.22 -27.09 -39.96
CA LYS A 936 22.64 -26.99 -40.33
C LYS A 936 23.56 -27.96 -39.57
N ALA A 937 23.18 -28.33 -38.36
CA ALA A 937 23.85 -29.34 -37.56
C ALA A 937 23.00 -30.62 -37.66
N GLY A 938 23.27 -31.47 -38.65
CA GLY A 938 22.63 -32.79 -38.70
C GLY A 938 22.90 -33.51 -37.38
N LEU A 939 21.84 -33.81 -36.61
CA LEU A 939 21.97 -34.66 -35.44
C LEU A 939 22.52 -36.00 -35.93
N ALA A 940 23.79 -36.28 -35.61
CA ALA A 940 24.37 -37.59 -35.82
C ALA A 940 23.51 -38.62 -35.07
N GLU A 941 23.14 -39.68 -35.80
CA GLU A 941 22.21 -40.74 -35.41
C GLU A 941 22.37 -41.27 -33.98
#